data_AF-A0A8C3CWU9-F1
#
_entry.id   AF-A0A8C3CWU9-F1
#
_cell.length_a   1.000
_cell.length_b   1.000
_cell.length_c   1.000
_cell.angle_alpha   90.00
_cell.angle_beta   90.00
_cell.angle_gamma   90.00
#
_symmetry.space_group_name_H-M   'P 1'
#
loop_
_entity.id
_entity.type
_entity.pdbx_description
1 polymer ?
#
loop_
_entity_poly.entity_id
_entity_poly.type
_entity_poly.pdbx_seq_one_letter_code
_entity_poly.pdbx_strand_id
1 'polypeptide(L)'
;MYVFMKLQQTRSSPAVLLGGAGRRAGPRGWTTPVPYCSTHGPTPGGEFCFCCRGSGITNGSTPLQHTRSATNGCPPPAAMSNPGRPSSQPSRGGRSPWSPHGERGRLPPINRAPGSFQFGHQDNLPSCTPVQRALLSLTLSLEKLQAVKCRMLEAMEKGLSQETHAQATVHMLPTFICSTPDGTEKGDLMVVELCQSHVRTLFVTLLGDGNQSPQLMYKIFELPADMLQGTGEALFDFVAQCVQKFLEEIGNPQHRLPVGFVFPFSCRQTGLGKAELISWSKGFQCSDVEGKDVVQLLQAAINKLELYHVEVIALLNDTVGTMMASSWGGKPCEIALVAGTGTNSCFMAEAQLVEVVEENNGRMCVNSEWGCFGDDGALNDVLTPYDHRVDQESSNPGERRFEKMVGGLYLGEIVRHAMLMLATEQALFVGASTSALGSKDVFKTQQVLEIMDNETGMAKARSALEALGLQPSERDCCRVQQICRAVVSRAAALSATGLAAILSLMCRSRELERLVVNVGVDGELYRAHSRFGEILQSVAGLLAPECAATLVPSADTNGLGVAMVTAVAQRVLTQRHEVEQLLAPLRLSRADLERVQGLMRQEMERGLGRDSNADASVRMLPTYVCNTPDGTERGDFLALDLGGTNFRVLVVRVMQEGIHMASEIYVVPTSIMQGTGEALFDHIIECIMDFQTKQNLMEQVLPLGFTFSFPCKQLGLDKALLLTWTKGFSASGCVGQDVVQLLREAAQRKQHLALKVVAVVNDTVGTMMACGYDDPRCEIGLIVGTGTNACYMEERKNVGTVEGEEGRMCINMEWGAFGDNGCLDDIFTTFDRMVDEKTINAGKQRFEKLISGMYLGEIVRHILLAMVDKQLLFRGKPSLKLQTRDIFQTKFLSTIETDGLALQHVQGILRDLELDASFEDSVLVREVCQTVSLRAAQLCAAGLAAVVEKMRENRGLAQLAVTVGVDGTLYKMHPHFSHNLQQMLQDLAPNCAVTFLQSEDGSGKGAALVAAVACRETSP
;
A
#
# COMPACT_ATOMS: atom_id res chain seq x y z
N MET A 1 1.03 -0.03 14.62
CA MET A 1 2.16 -0.23 15.55
C MET A 1 2.16 -1.69 15.99
N TYR A 2 2.73 -2.58 15.17
CA TYR A 2 2.92 -3.99 15.52
C TYR A 2 4.36 -4.38 15.18
N VAL A 3 5.12 -4.65 16.24
CA VAL A 3 6.55 -4.99 16.26
C VAL A 3 6.64 -6.38 16.90
N PHE A 4 7.26 -7.29 16.15
CA PHE A 4 7.91 -8.56 16.54
C PHE A 4 7.08 -9.79 16.93
N MET A 5 7.22 -10.84 16.12
CA MET A 5 8.06 -12.00 16.50
C MET A 5 8.53 -12.77 15.25
N LYS A 6 9.85 -12.98 15.14
CA LYS A 6 10.50 -13.82 14.12
C LYS A 6 11.53 -14.70 14.84
N LEU A 7 11.82 -15.87 14.24
CA LEU A 7 12.74 -16.96 14.62
C LEU A 7 12.01 -18.09 15.35
N GLN A 8 12.05 -19.36 14.93
CA GLN A 8 13.04 -20.13 14.18
C GLN A 8 12.32 -21.40 13.66
N GLN A 9 12.48 -21.81 12.40
CA GLN A 9 12.39 -23.23 12.08
C GLN A 9 13.22 -23.60 10.85
N THR A 10 14.05 -24.59 11.07
CA THR A 10 15.08 -25.20 10.24
C THR A 10 14.50 -26.00 9.08
N ARG A 11 15.20 -25.94 7.95
CA ARG A 11 15.00 -26.75 6.73
C ARG A 11 15.02 -28.26 7.03
N SER A 12 14.05 -28.97 6.46
CA SER A 12 14.23 -30.37 6.02
C SER A 12 13.16 -30.71 4.96
N SER A 13 13.54 -30.69 3.69
CA SER A 13 12.80 -31.31 2.58
C SER A 13 13.44 -32.67 2.26
N PRO A 14 12.66 -33.72 1.99
CA PRO A 14 13.07 -34.79 1.11
C PRO A 14 12.42 -34.65 -0.27
N ALA A 15 13.24 -34.84 -1.28
CA ALA A 15 12.88 -34.91 -2.68
C ALA A 15 11.99 -36.12 -2.98
N VAL A 16 11.05 -35.96 -3.93
CA VAL A 16 10.49 -37.07 -4.68
C VAL A 16 10.65 -36.78 -6.17
N LEU A 17 11.36 -37.69 -6.82
CA LEU A 17 11.63 -37.81 -8.24
C LEU A 17 10.36 -38.13 -9.02
N LEU A 18 10.08 -37.41 -10.10
CA LEU A 18 9.31 -37.92 -11.23
C LEU A 18 10.04 -37.60 -12.53
N GLY A 19 10.64 -38.65 -13.09
CA GLY A 19 11.09 -38.67 -14.48
C GLY A 19 9.97 -39.13 -15.41
N GLY A 20 10.21 -38.95 -16.70
CA GLY A 20 9.57 -39.79 -17.74
C GLY A 20 8.72 -39.03 -18.74
N ALA A 21 9.35 -38.71 -19.86
CA ALA A 21 8.80 -38.06 -21.04
C ALA A 21 7.66 -38.84 -21.74
N GLY A 22 6.76 -38.08 -22.37
CA GLY A 22 5.86 -38.57 -23.42
C GLY A 22 5.58 -37.46 -24.45
N ARG A 23 6.34 -37.44 -25.55
CA ARG A 23 6.10 -36.60 -26.73
C ARG A 23 4.98 -37.19 -27.60
N ARG A 24 4.09 -36.35 -28.14
CA ARG A 24 3.48 -36.40 -29.50
C ARG A 24 2.58 -35.16 -29.66
N ALA A 25 3.00 -34.17 -30.48
CA ALA A 25 2.58 -33.97 -31.87
C ALA A 25 1.26 -33.18 -32.01
N GLY A 26 1.34 -31.91 -32.44
CA GLY A 26 0.25 -31.21 -33.15
C GLY A 26 0.15 -31.71 -34.60
N PRO A 27 -0.68 -31.13 -35.52
CA PRO A 27 -1.04 -29.70 -35.57
C PRO A 27 -2.46 -29.36 -36.13
N ARG A 28 -2.68 -28.05 -36.33
CA ARG A 28 -3.56 -27.35 -37.32
C ARG A 28 -4.93 -26.87 -36.86
N GLY A 29 -5.07 -25.54 -36.95
CA GLY A 29 -6.32 -24.81 -36.85
C GLY A 29 -7.15 -24.81 -38.14
N TRP A 30 -8.38 -24.33 -37.99
CA TRP A 30 -9.29 -23.98 -39.08
C TRP A 30 -10.05 -22.70 -38.70
N THR A 31 -10.07 -21.77 -39.64
CA THR A 31 -10.79 -20.51 -39.64
C THR A 31 -12.14 -20.65 -40.38
N THR A 32 -13.13 -19.84 -39.95
CA THR A 32 -14.34 -19.32 -40.66
C THR A 32 -15.53 -20.26 -40.95
N PRO A 33 -16.77 -19.76 -41.24
CA PRO A 33 -17.37 -18.41 -41.08
C PRO A 33 -18.82 -18.36 -40.49
N VAL A 34 -19.29 -17.13 -40.31
CA VAL A 34 -20.66 -16.62 -40.06
C VAL A 34 -21.71 -17.10 -41.08
N PRO A 35 -23.02 -17.11 -40.72
CA PRO A 35 -24.02 -16.57 -41.64
C PRO A 35 -25.01 -15.58 -41.00
N TYR A 36 -25.31 -14.54 -41.79
CA TYR A 36 -26.41 -13.58 -41.65
C TYR A 36 -27.78 -14.27 -41.78
N CYS A 37 -28.77 -13.82 -41.02
CA CYS A 37 -30.18 -13.88 -41.43
C CYS A 37 -30.93 -12.64 -40.94
N SER A 38 -31.70 -12.07 -41.85
CA SER A 38 -32.51 -10.86 -41.74
C SER A 38 -33.88 -11.17 -42.31
N THR A 39 -34.98 -10.87 -41.60
CA THR A 39 -36.28 -10.49 -42.18
C THR A 39 -37.25 -9.88 -41.14
N HIS A 40 -37.95 -8.84 -41.61
CA HIS A 40 -39.08 -8.00 -41.12
C HIS A 40 -40.16 -8.69 -40.25
N GLY A 41 -40.98 -8.07 -39.38
CA GLY A 41 -41.48 -6.71 -39.01
C GLY A 41 -42.78 -6.93 -38.15
N PRO A 42 -43.70 -5.98 -37.80
CA PRO A 42 -43.68 -4.52 -37.66
C PRO A 42 -44.19 -3.99 -36.26
N THR A 43 -44.08 -2.65 -36.08
CA THR A 43 -44.58 -1.68 -35.06
C THR A 43 -46.13 -1.62 -34.90
N PRO A 44 -46.80 -0.84 -33.99
CA PRO A 44 -46.40 0.50 -33.43
C PRO A 44 -46.90 0.94 -32.01
N GLY A 45 -46.42 2.12 -31.56
CA GLY A 45 -47.25 3.09 -30.81
C GLY A 45 -46.59 3.94 -29.70
N GLY A 46 -46.57 5.27 -29.89
CA GLY A 46 -46.55 6.33 -28.83
C GLY A 46 -45.19 7.00 -28.55
N GLU A 47 -44.76 8.03 -29.26
CA GLU A 47 -45.03 9.47 -29.05
C GLU A 47 -44.79 10.01 -27.62
N PHE A 48 -43.76 10.84 -27.45
CA PHE A 48 -43.89 12.22 -26.95
C PHE A 48 -42.67 13.06 -27.35
N CYS A 49 -42.95 14.23 -27.90
CA CYS A 49 -42.03 15.21 -28.45
C CYS A 49 -42.18 16.51 -27.65
N PHE A 50 -41.09 17.24 -27.38
CA PHE A 50 -41.17 18.71 -27.23
C PHE A 50 -39.88 19.40 -27.70
N CYS A 51 -40.13 20.43 -28.51
CA CYS A 51 -39.30 21.37 -29.27
C CYS A 51 -38.30 22.22 -28.45
N CYS A 52 -37.07 22.45 -28.93
CA CYS A 52 -36.56 23.54 -29.82
C CYS A 52 -36.33 24.92 -29.17
N ARG A 53 -35.10 25.44 -29.36
CA ARG A 53 -34.68 26.78 -29.86
C ARG A 53 -33.19 26.98 -29.45
N GLY A 54 -32.25 27.44 -30.27
CA GLY A 54 -32.21 27.92 -31.65
C GLY A 54 -30.88 28.66 -31.91
N SER A 55 -30.47 28.71 -33.19
CA SER A 55 -29.55 29.67 -33.87
C SER A 55 -28.09 29.79 -33.36
N GLY A 56 -27.01 29.69 -34.16
CA GLY A 56 -26.82 29.84 -35.60
C GLY A 56 -26.06 31.15 -35.93
N ILE A 57 -25.13 31.09 -36.91
CA ILE A 57 -24.34 32.18 -37.59
C ILE A 57 -22.85 32.23 -37.18
N THR A 58 -21.81 32.27 -38.03
CA THR A 58 -21.54 32.00 -39.47
C THR A 58 -20.01 32.02 -39.71
N ASN A 59 -19.56 31.19 -40.66
CA ASN A 59 -18.53 31.39 -41.71
C ASN A 59 -17.26 32.25 -41.49
N GLY A 60 -16.13 31.63 -41.84
CA GLY A 60 -14.94 32.27 -42.39
C GLY A 60 -14.05 31.22 -43.08
N SER A 61 -14.06 31.22 -44.41
CA SER A 61 -13.38 30.26 -45.28
C SER A 61 -12.32 30.95 -46.16
N THR A 62 -11.40 30.12 -46.69
CA THR A 62 -10.62 30.26 -47.95
C THR A 62 -9.10 30.63 -47.83
N PRO A 63 -8.25 30.37 -48.86
CA PRO A 63 -7.40 29.16 -48.96
C PRO A 63 -6.02 29.42 -49.65
N LEU A 64 -5.38 28.35 -50.19
CA LEU A 64 -4.38 28.24 -51.30
C LEU A 64 -3.08 27.51 -50.86
N GLN A 65 -2.81 26.26 -51.30
CA GLN A 65 -2.23 25.82 -52.61
C GLN A 65 -0.74 26.22 -52.77
N HIS A 66 0.22 25.45 -53.28
CA HIS A 66 0.43 24.17 -54.00
C HIS A 66 1.96 23.84 -53.78
N THR A 67 2.55 22.65 -53.96
CA THR A 67 2.71 21.81 -55.16
C THR A 67 3.36 20.45 -54.79
N ARG A 68 3.05 19.42 -55.58
CA ARG A 68 3.73 18.11 -55.66
C ARG A 68 4.93 18.17 -56.62
N SER A 69 5.93 17.32 -56.44
CA SER A 69 6.50 16.48 -57.51
C SER A 69 7.38 15.35 -56.97
N ALA A 70 7.38 14.24 -57.68
CA ALA A 70 7.92 12.94 -57.29
C ALA A 70 9.25 12.58 -58.00
N THR A 71 9.79 11.42 -57.59
CA THR A 71 10.69 10.47 -58.30
C THR A 71 12.15 10.84 -58.57
N ASN A 72 13.09 10.04 -58.01
CA ASN A 72 13.90 9.07 -58.78
C ASN A 72 15.05 8.44 -57.95
N GLY A 73 15.24 7.11 -58.11
CA GLY A 73 16.56 6.50 -58.35
C GLY A 73 17.40 5.92 -57.19
N CYS A 74 17.34 4.60 -57.00
CA CYS A 74 18.47 3.75 -56.52
C CYS A 74 19.62 3.73 -57.58
N PRO A 75 20.91 3.40 -57.27
CA PRO A 75 21.35 2.05 -56.82
C PRO A 75 22.62 1.99 -55.89
N PRO A 76 23.09 0.78 -55.45
CA PRO A 76 24.16 0.54 -54.45
C PRO A 76 25.53 0.23 -55.09
N PRO A 77 26.63 0.13 -54.30
CA PRO A 77 27.31 -1.17 -54.02
C PRO A 77 28.14 -1.15 -52.69
N ALA A 78 28.97 -2.09 -52.25
CA ALA A 78 29.08 -3.56 -52.28
C ALA A 78 30.16 -3.99 -51.25
N ALA A 79 30.05 -5.27 -50.88
CA ALA A 79 30.88 -6.22 -50.13
C ALA A 79 32.44 -6.16 -50.11
N MET A 80 32.96 -6.80 -49.02
CA MET A 80 34.13 -7.70 -48.89
C MET A 80 35.57 -7.16 -48.72
N SER A 81 36.23 -7.52 -47.62
CA SER A 81 37.29 -8.57 -47.59
C SER A 81 37.93 -8.78 -46.21
N ASN A 82 38.16 -10.05 -45.87
CA ASN A 82 39.05 -10.59 -44.83
C ASN A 82 40.46 -10.78 -45.45
N PRO A 83 41.60 -10.85 -44.72
CA PRO A 83 41.99 -12.10 -44.05
C PRO A 83 42.98 -12.00 -42.84
N GLY A 84 43.16 -13.11 -42.11
CA GLY A 84 44.51 -13.54 -41.66
C GLY A 84 44.81 -13.68 -40.14
N ARG A 85 44.61 -14.90 -39.61
CA ARG A 85 45.23 -15.50 -38.39
C ARG A 85 46.77 -15.71 -38.54
N PRO A 86 47.62 -16.19 -37.57
CA PRO A 86 47.30 -17.09 -36.42
C PRO A 86 48.15 -17.00 -35.11
N SER A 87 47.82 -17.93 -34.18
CA SER A 87 48.66 -18.57 -33.13
C SER A 87 48.94 -17.78 -31.84
N SER A 88 48.92 -18.31 -30.62
CA SER A 88 48.77 -19.68 -30.07
C SER A 88 48.52 -19.62 -28.56
N GLN A 89 47.70 -20.55 -28.04
CA GLN A 89 47.57 -20.95 -26.63
C GLN A 89 48.91 -21.46 -26.03
N PRO A 90 49.13 -21.53 -24.70
CA PRO A 90 48.36 -22.34 -23.69
C PRO A 90 48.01 -21.55 -22.41
N SER A 91 46.95 -21.79 -21.62
CA SER A 91 46.35 -22.97 -20.99
C SER A 91 47.08 -23.51 -19.74
N ARG A 92 46.33 -23.49 -18.62
CA ARG A 92 46.44 -24.28 -17.36
C ARG A 92 47.58 -23.91 -16.40
N GLY A 93 47.37 -23.82 -15.09
CA GLY A 93 46.20 -24.14 -14.27
C GLY A 93 46.49 -24.00 -12.77
N GLY A 94 45.55 -24.48 -11.94
CA GLY A 94 45.80 -24.82 -10.54
C GLY A 94 45.04 -23.98 -9.52
N ARG A 95 43.94 -24.54 -9.00
CA ARG A 95 43.15 -24.02 -7.88
C ARG A 95 43.76 -24.42 -6.52
N SER A 96 43.42 -23.59 -5.52
CA SER A 96 43.08 -23.90 -4.11
C SER A 96 44.20 -24.17 -3.10
N PRO A 97 43.93 -24.17 -1.77
CA PRO A 97 43.06 -23.27 -0.96
C PRO A 97 43.81 -22.72 0.30
N TRP A 98 43.08 -22.32 1.37
CA TRP A 98 43.45 -22.16 2.79
C TRP A 98 43.30 -20.75 3.40
N SER A 99 42.29 -20.60 4.26
CA SER A 99 42.33 -19.82 5.51
C SER A 99 42.52 -20.82 6.69
N PRO A 100 42.55 -20.48 8.00
CA PRO A 100 42.75 -19.19 8.72
C PRO A 100 43.78 -19.31 9.90
N HIS A 101 44.17 -18.21 10.58
CA HIS A 101 44.27 -18.08 12.07
C HIS A 101 45.01 -16.82 12.58
N GLY A 102 44.43 -16.20 13.64
CA GLY A 102 45.07 -15.51 14.80
C GLY A 102 45.61 -14.10 14.57
N GLU A 103 45.59 -13.14 15.51
CA GLU A 103 45.18 -13.10 16.91
C GLU A 103 44.99 -11.63 17.35
N ARG A 104 44.38 -11.45 18.54
CA ARG A 104 44.08 -10.18 19.23
C ARG A 104 45.33 -9.36 19.56
N GLY A 105 45.24 -8.03 19.50
CA GLY A 105 46.20 -7.09 20.08
C GLY A 105 45.51 -5.81 20.58
N ARG A 106 45.74 -5.47 21.86
CA ARG A 106 45.08 -4.43 22.66
C ARG A 106 45.51 -3.00 22.28
N LEU A 107 44.59 -2.05 22.49
CA LEU A 107 44.83 -0.60 22.59
C LEU A 107 45.64 -0.23 23.84
N PRO A 108 46.47 0.84 23.78
CA PRO A 108 46.81 1.66 24.95
C PRO A 108 46.25 3.11 24.86
N PRO A 109 46.21 3.86 25.97
CA PRO A 109 45.30 4.99 26.17
C PRO A 109 45.86 6.34 25.72
N ILE A 110 44.94 7.23 25.36
CA ILE A 110 45.16 8.63 25.01
C ILE A 110 45.33 9.44 26.31
N ASN A 111 46.48 10.10 26.45
CA ASN A 111 46.61 11.29 27.30
C ASN A 111 47.85 12.10 26.90
N ARG A 112 47.64 13.24 26.21
CA ARG A 112 48.50 14.44 26.29
C ARG A 112 47.83 15.65 25.62
N ALA A 113 47.89 16.77 26.34
CA ALA A 113 47.44 18.11 25.96
C ALA A 113 48.21 18.68 24.73
N PRO A 114 47.67 19.70 24.02
CA PRO A 114 48.10 20.06 22.68
C PRO A 114 49.43 20.83 22.71
N GLY A 115 50.45 20.23 22.08
CA GLY A 115 51.68 20.91 21.71
C GLY A 115 51.50 21.65 20.37
N SER A 116 52.02 22.88 20.33
CA SER A 116 52.17 23.73 19.15
C SER A 116 52.60 22.97 17.90
N PHE A 117 51.73 22.90 16.88
CA PHE A 117 52.09 22.40 15.56
C PHE A 117 52.91 23.44 14.82
N GLN A 118 54.22 23.17 14.68
CA GLN A 118 55.08 23.82 13.70
C GLN A 118 54.79 23.26 12.31
N PHE A 119 54.60 24.16 11.34
CA PHE A 119 54.39 23.83 9.93
C PHE A 119 55.63 23.15 9.34
N GLY A 120 55.46 21.94 8.82
CA GLY A 120 56.45 21.28 7.96
C GLY A 120 56.45 21.91 6.57
N HIS A 121 57.61 22.41 6.16
CA HIS A 121 57.92 22.83 4.80
C HIS A 121 58.18 21.62 3.89
N GLN A 122 57.51 21.56 2.73
CA GLN A 122 57.89 20.85 1.50
C GLN A 122 56.88 21.29 0.40
N ASP A 123 57.18 21.66 -0.85
CA ASP A 123 58.39 22.08 -1.57
C ASP A 123 57.93 22.79 -2.87
N ASN A 124 58.64 23.86 -3.28
CA ASN A 124 58.80 24.42 -4.63
C ASN A 124 57.58 24.62 -5.59
N LEU A 125 56.95 25.81 -5.50
CA LEU A 125 56.40 26.55 -6.66
C LEU A 125 57.07 27.94 -6.73
N PRO A 126 57.25 28.57 -7.92
CA PRO A 126 57.86 29.89 -8.02
C PRO A 126 57.04 30.91 -7.22
N SER A 127 57.74 31.88 -6.61
CA SER A 127 57.26 32.86 -5.61
C SER A 127 55.81 33.34 -5.78
N CYS A 128 54.83 32.59 -5.23
CA CYS A 128 53.44 33.02 -5.18
C CYS A 128 53.30 34.15 -4.14
N THR A 129 52.77 35.29 -4.58
CA THR A 129 52.39 36.37 -3.66
C THR A 129 51.31 35.88 -2.69
N PRO A 130 51.17 36.47 -1.49
CA PRO A 130 50.11 36.13 -0.53
C PRO A 130 48.71 36.09 -1.15
N VAL A 131 48.40 37.06 -2.02
CA VAL A 131 47.11 37.14 -2.73
C VAL A 131 46.93 35.97 -3.71
N GLN A 132 47.96 35.61 -4.47
CA GLN A 132 47.89 34.44 -5.37
C GLN A 132 47.69 33.15 -4.58
N ARG A 133 48.35 33.00 -3.42
CA ARG A 133 48.16 31.85 -2.53
C ARG A 133 46.71 31.77 -2.03
N ALA A 134 46.14 32.91 -1.60
CA ALA A 134 44.75 32.98 -1.16
C ALA A 134 43.77 32.60 -2.28
N LEU A 135 43.94 33.17 -3.48
CA LEU A 135 43.08 32.86 -4.64
C LEU A 135 43.20 31.40 -5.09
N LEU A 136 44.40 30.82 -5.09
CA LEU A 136 44.61 29.41 -5.41
C LEU A 136 43.93 28.49 -4.38
N SER A 137 43.99 28.83 -3.08
CA SER A 137 43.30 28.05 -2.05
C SER A 137 41.77 28.10 -2.16
N LEU A 138 41.23 29.19 -2.69
CA LEU A 138 39.81 29.39 -2.92
C LEU A 138 39.34 28.89 -4.30
N THR A 139 40.23 28.32 -5.12
CA THR A 139 39.89 27.81 -6.46
C THR A 139 40.02 26.29 -6.48
N LEU A 140 38.95 25.59 -6.85
CA LEU A 140 38.93 24.13 -6.95
C LEU A 140 39.09 23.68 -8.41
N SER A 141 39.99 22.73 -8.66
CA SER A 141 40.13 22.11 -9.98
C SER A 141 38.98 21.15 -10.26
N LEU A 142 38.70 20.90 -11.55
CA LEU A 142 37.67 19.93 -11.95
C LEU A 142 37.96 18.53 -11.39
N GLU A 143 39.23 18.13 -11.29
CA GLU A 143 39.65 16.86 -10.68
C GLU A 143 39.27 16.77 -9.19
N LYS A 144 39.48 17.85 -8.42
CA LYS A 144 39.06 17.90 -7.01
C LYS A 144 37.54 17.86 -6.90
N LEU A 145 36.82 18.61 -7.74
CA LEU A 145 35.37 18.59 -7.75
C LEU A 145 34.82 17.20 -8.12
N GLN A 146 35.47 16.48 -9.04
CA GLN A 146 35.13 15.09 -9.37
C GLN A 146 35.32 14.16 -8.17
N ALA A 147 36.42 14.29 -7.41
CA ALA A 147 36.64 13.51 -6.20
C ALA A 147 35.58 13.79 -5.12
N VAL A 148 35.22 15.07 -4.94
CA VAL A 148 34.15 15.50 -4.04
C VAL A 148 32.79 14.95 -4.48
N LYS A 149 32.48 14.96 -5.78
CA LYS A 149 31.27 14.34 -6.35
C LYS A 149 31.17 12.87 -5.98
N CYS A 150 32.25 12.09 -6.17
CA CYS A 150 32.26 10.66 -5.85
C CYS A 150 31.99 10.42 -4.35
N ARG A 151 32.64 11.17 -3.46
CA ARG A 151 32.42 11.06 -2.01
C ARG A 151 30.99 11.45 -1.59
N MET A 152 30.42 12.48 -2.24
CA MET A 152 29.02 12.88 -2.01
C MET A 152 28.05 11.78 -2.45
N LEU A 153 28.30 11.17 -3.62
CA LEU A 153 27.48 10.07 -4.13
C LEU A 153 27.47 8.86 -3.18
N GLU A 154 28.65 8.48 -2.67
CA GLU A 154 28.77 7.42 -1.65
C GLU A 154 28.03 7.77 -0.35
N ALA A 155 28.09 9.05 0.07
CA ALA A 155 27.36 9.51 1.26
C ALA A 155 25.84 9.45 1.07
N MET A 156 25.34 9.81 -0.12
CA MET A 156 23.92 9.70 -0.47
C MET A 156 23.45 8.23 -0.51
N GLU A 157 24.24 7.33 -1.12
CA GLU A 157 23.92 5.89 -1.14
C GLU A 157 23.84 5.31 0.29
N LYS A 158 24.75 5.71 1.19
CA LYS A 158 24.68 5.32 2.61
C LYS A 158 23.45 5.88 3.32
N GLY A 159 23.08 7.13 3.03
CA GLY A 159 21.90 7.76 3.63
C GLY A 159 20.58 7.08 3.25
N LEU A 160 20.50 6.50 2.06
CA LEU A 160 19.29 5.81 1.58
C LEU A 160 19.12 4.39 2.14
N SER A 161 20.22 3.72 2.51
CA SER A 161 20.20 2.33 2.95
C SER A 161 19.85 2.16 4.44
N GLN A 162 18.98 1.20 4.74
CA GLN A 162 18.54 0.93 6.12
C GLN A 162 19.70 0.48 7.03
N GLU A 163 20.67 -0.24 6.47
CA GLU A 163 21.82 -0.77 7.24
C GLU A 163 22.83 0.32 7.64
N THR A 164 22.98 1.36 6.80
CA THR A 164 24.04 2.36 6.95
C THR A 164 23.55 3.77 7.28
N HIS A 165 22.23 4.01 7.21
CA HIS A 165 21.60 5.32 7.46
C HIS A 165 22.03 5.96 8.80
N ALA A 166 22.14 5.18 9.88
CA ALA A 166 22.50 5.70 11.20
C ALA A 166 23.95 6.28 11.27
N GLN A 167 24.81 5.92 10.33
CA GLN A 167 26.20 6.38 10.25
C GLN A 167 26.43 7.40 9.12
N ALA A 168 25.39 7.71 8.34
CA ALA A 168 25.49 8.61 7.20
C ALA A 168 25.51 10.08 7.64
N THR A 169 26.43 10.86 7.09
CA THR A 169 26.49 12.32 7.28
C THR A 169 25.47 13.05 6.40
N VAL A 170 25.21 12.53 5.21
CA VAL A 170 24.12 12.99 4.34
C VAL A 170 22.88 12.15 4.67
N HIS A 171 21.92 12.75 5.37
CA HIS A 171 20.85 11.99 6.02
C HIS A 171 19.79 11.44 5.06
N MET A 172 19.59 12.01 3.87
CA MET A 172 18.63 11.51 2.87
C MET A 172 17.23 11.29 3.48
N LEU A 173 16.69 12.33 4.11
CA LEU A 173 15.45 12.28 4.87
C LEU A 173 14.22 12.11 3.96
N PRO A 174 13.40 11.06 4.17
CA PRO A 174 12.13 10.88 3.46
C PRO A 174 11.13 12.00 3.77
N THR A 175 10.47 12.52 2.74
CA THR A 175 9.48 13.61 2.89
C THR A 175 8.03 13.14 2.80
N PHE A 176 7.78 11.87 2.46
CA PHE A 176 6.44 11.30 2.20
C PHE A 176 5.68 11.95 1.04
N ILE A 177 6.40 12.61 0.13
CA ILE A 177 5.82 13.21 -1.08
C ILE A 177 6.17 12.34 -2.27
N CYS A 178 5.17 11.64 -2.82
CA CYS A 178 5.38 10.60 -3.81
C CYS A 178 5.21 11.05 -5.27
N SER A 179 4.75 12.29 -5.49
CA SER A 179 4.58 12.86 -6.83
C SER A 179 4.78 14.37 -6.86
N THR A 180 5.14 14.89 -8.03
CA THR A 180 5.10 16.33 -8.33
C THR A 180 3.67 16.77 -8.63
N PRO A 181 3.36 18.08 -8.59
CA PRO A 181 2.04 18.59 -8.94
C PRO A 181 1.57 18.15 -10.33
N ASP A 182 0.29 17.86 -10.47
CA ASP A 182 -0.33 17.38 -11.72
C ASP A 182 -1.45 18.29 -12.25
N GLY A 183 -1.73 19.39 -11.56
CA GLY A 183 -2.74 20.39 -11.93
C GLY A 183 -4.14 20.07 -11.41
N THR A 184 -4.32 18.95 -10.71
CA THR A 184 -5.60 18.58 -10.08
C THR A 184 -5.76 19.13 -8.66
N GLU A 185 -4.73 19.81 -8.15
CA GLU A 185 -4.74 20.43 -6.82
C GLU A 185 -5.77 21.55 -6.77
N LYS A 186 -6.65 21.51 -5.76
CA LYS A 186 -7.72 22.48 -5.57
C LYS A 186 -8.01 22.72 -4.09
N GLY A 187 -8.53 23.90 -3.78
CA GLY A 187 -8.97 24.28 -2.44
C GLY A 187 -8.38 25.60 -1.97
N ASP A 188 -8.93 26.09 -0.86
CA ASP A 188 -8.43 27.25 -0.12
C ASP A 188 -7.47 26.77 0.97
N LEU A 189 -6.22 27.22 0.89
CA LEU A 189 -5.11 26.69 1.68
C LEU A 189 -4.34 27.84 2.31
N MET A 190 -3.84 27.61 3.52
CA MET A 190 -2.95 28.56 4.17
C MET A 190 -1.52 28.00 4.18
N VAL A 191 -0.54 28.87 4.05
CA VAL A 191 0.87 28.49 4.18
C VAL A 191 1.55 29.41 5.17
N VAL A 192 2.36 28.83 6.04
CA VAL A 192 3.19 29.55 7.01
C VAL A 192 4.63 29.22 6.70
N GLU A 193 5.45 30.23 6.45
CA GLU A 193 6.88 30.06 6.19
C GLU A 193 7.69 30.70 7.31
N LEU A 194 8.48 29.89 8.01
CA LEU A 194 9.48 30.39 8.94
C LEU A 194 10.78 30.66 8.16
N CYS A 195 11.13 31.93 8.00
CA CYS A 195 12.37 32.36 7.38
C CYS A 195 13.38 32.83 8.44
N GLN A 196 14.59 33.21 8.03
CA GLN A 196 15.65 33.60 8.97
C GLN A 196 15.33 34.89 9.73
N SER A 197 14.73 35.88 9.07
CA SER A 197 14.48 37.21 9.65
C SER A 197 13.00 37.57 9.74
N HIS A 198 12.11 36.72 9.25
CA HIS A 198 10.68 37.00 9.18
C HIS A 198 9.85 35.72 9.11
N VAL A 199 8.56 35.85 9.37
CA VAL A 199 7.53 34.84 9.11
C VAL A 199 6.67 35.35 7.97
N ARG A 200 6.46 34.52 6.95
CA ARG A 200 5.53 34.84 5.85
C ARG A 200 4.29 33.97 5.98
N THR A 201 3.11 34.58 5.92
CA THR A 201 1.83 33.86 5.87
C THR A 201 1.19 34.09 4.51
N LEU A 202 0.66 33.03 3.90
CA LEU A 202 0.05 33.07 2.58
C LEU A 202 -1.33 32.42 2.62
N PHE A 203 -2.27 32.96 1.86
CA PHE A 203 -3.55 32.33 1.53
C PHE A 203 -3.56 32.05 0.03
N VAL A 204 -3.78 30.80 -0.34
CA VAL A 204 -3.70 30.30 -1.71
C VAL A 204 -5.01 29.62 -2.06
N THR A 205 -5.66 30.08 -3.12
CA THR A 205 -6.79 29.37 -3.73
C THR A 205 -6.32 28.69 -5.01
N LEU A 206 -6.40 27.36 -5.00
CA LEU A 206 -6.13 26.50 -6.16
C LEU A 206 -7.46 26.07 -6.79
N LEU A 207 -7.57 26.18 -8.12
CA LEU A 207 -8.82 25.92 -8.85
C LEU A 207 -8.92 24.48 -9.41
N GLY A 208 -7.81 23.76 -9.53
CA GLY A 208 -7.78 22.38 -10.03
C GLY A 208 -8.07 22.20 -11.52
N ASP A 209 -7.97 23.27 -12.31
CA ASP A 209 -8.19 23.24 -13.77
C ASP A 209 -6.88 23.24 -14.59
N GLY A 210 -5.73 23.27 -13.91
CA GLY A 210 -4.38 23.28 -14.49
C GLY A 210 -4.04 24.48 -15.38
N ASN A 211 -4.98 25.39 -15.64
CA ASN A 211 -4.88 26.44 -16.66
C ASN A 211 -5.00 27.85 -16.08
N GLN A 212 -5.59 28.02 -14.89
CA GLN A 212 -5.70 29.33 -14.24
C GLN A 212 -4.58 29.56 -13.22
N SER A 213 -4.06 30.78 -13.20
CA SER A 213 -3.09 31.18 -12.18
C SER A 213 -3.74 31.15 -10.79
N PRO A 214 -3.05 30.62 -9.77
CA PRO A 214 -3.55 30.57 -8.40
C PRO A 214 -3.80 31.99 -7.87
N GLN A 215 -4.83 32.16 -7.04
CA GLN A 215 -5.04 33.42 -6.33
C GLN A 215 -4.21 33.39 -5.05
N LEU A 216 -3.35 34.39 -4.87
CA LEU A 216 -2.38 34.44 -3.79
C LEU A 216 -2.49 35.78 -3.04
N MET A 217 -2.66 35.69 -1.73
CA MET A 217 -2.44 36.79 -0.79
C MET A 217 -1.34 36.40 0.18
N TYR A 218 -0.47 37.34 0.56
CA TYR A 218 0.53 37.06 1.59
C TYR A 218 0.85 38.29 2.43
N LYS A 219 1.42 38.03 3.61
CA LYS A 219 1.96 39.05 4.51
C LYS A 219 3.28 38.59 5.11
N ILE A 220 4.17 39.54 5.35
CA ILE A 220 5.48 39.34 5.99
C ILE A 220 5.46 39.99 7.38
N PHE A 221 5.95 39.27 8.37
CA PHE A 221 6.10 39.72 9.74
C PHE A 221 7.56 39.60 10.16
N GLU A 222 8.21 40.71 10.50
CA GLU A 222 9.60 40.70 10.97
C GLU A 222 9.75 39.87 12.25
N LEU A 223 10.76 38.99 12.26
CA LEU A 223 11.07 38.12 13.40
C LEU A 223 12.01 38.87 14.37
N PRO A 224 11.61 39.08 15.63
CA PRO A 224 12.47 39.71 16.61
C PRO A 224 13.77 38.91 16.85
N ALA A 225 14.91 39.60 16.97
CA ALA A 225 16.22 38.96 17.05
C ALA A 225 16.41 38.06 18.29
N ASP A 226 15.74 38.39 19.39
CA ASP A 226 15.71 37.60 20.63
C ASP A 226 14.99 36.25 20.46
N MET A 227 14.12 36.11 19.46
CA MET A 227 13.41 34.86 19.17
C MET A 227 14.32 33.79 18.58
N LEU A 228 15.47 34.15 18.00
CA LEU A 228 16.41 33.17 17.43
C LEU A 228 17.04 32.28 18.52
N GLN A 229 17.18 32.79 19.75
CA GLN A 229 17.84 32.12 20.89
C GLN A 229 16.92 32.01 22.12
N GLY A 230 15.61 32.22 21.93
CA GLY A 230 14.60 32.19 22.98
C GLY A 230 14.09 30.77 23.31
N THR A 231 12.88 30.68 23.84
CA THR A 231 12.20 29.39 24.03
C THR A 231 11.43 29.00 22.78
N GLY A 232 11.30 27.70 22.53
CA GLY A 232 10.45 27.18 21.46
C GLY A 232 9.01 27.67 21.56
N GLU A 233 8.46 27.71 22.77
CA GLU A 233 7.11 28.22 23.03
C GLU A 233 6.94 29.66 22.53
N ALA A 234 7.89 30.57 22.84
CA ALA A 234 7.81 31.95 22.40
C ALA A 234 7.86 32.08 20.87
N LEU A 235 8.70 31.28 20.21
CA LEU A 235 8.78 31.25 18.74
C LEU A 235 7.45 30.80 18.11
N PHE A 236 6.91 29.66 18.55
CA PHE A 236 5.66 29.13 17.96
C PHE A 236 4.43 29.97 18.33
N ASP A 237 4.39 30.56 19.51
CA ASP A 237 3.34 31.52 19.89
C ASP A 237 3.40 32.78 19.02
N PHE A 238 4.61 33.28 18.69
CA PHE A 238 4.77 34.38 17.73
C PHE A 238 4.28 34.00 16.33
N VAL A 239 4.65 32.82 15.83
CA VAL A 239 4.19 32.32 14.51
C VAL A 239 2.65 32.20 14.50
N ALA A 240 2.03 31.69 15.55
CA ALA A 240 0.58 31.61 15.68
C ALA A 240 -0.10 32.99 15.71
N GLN A 241 0.52 34.00 16.35
CA GLN A 241 0.02 35.38 16.31
C GLN A 241 0.11 35.99 14.91
N CYS A 242 1.15 35.67 14.12
CA CYS A 242 1.23 36.06 12.71
C CYS A 242 0.05 35.50 11.90
N VAL A 243 -0.27 34.21 12.13
CA VAL A 243 -1.44 33.56 11.52
C VAL A 243 -2.74 34.27 11.89
N GLN A 244 -2.97 34.53 13.18
CA GLN A 244 -4.17 35.22 13.65
C GLN A 244 -4.33 36.60 12.99
N LYS A 245 -3.27 37.43 13.02
CA LYS A 245 -3.28 38.77 12.42
C LYS A 245 -3.54 38.73 10.92
N PHE A 246 -3.03 37.72 10.22
CA PHE A 246 -3.28 37.55 8.80
C PHE A 246 -4.72 37.12 8.51
N LEU A 247 -5.27 36.20 9.30
CA LEU A 247 -6.68 35.78 9.19
C LEU A 247 -7.65 36.94 9.42
N GLU A 248 -7.38 37.81 10.39
CA GLU A 248 -8.16 39.02 10.63
C GLU A 248 -8.23 39.94 9.41
N GLU A 249 -7.14 40.05 8.63
CA GLU A 249 -7.07 40.89 7.44
C GLU A 249 -7.81 40.30 6.24
N ILE A 250 -7.81 38.97 6.09
CA ILE A 250 -8.49 38.29 4.97
C ILE A 250 -9.95 37.93 5.25
N GLY A 251 -10.49 38.38 6.40
CA GLY A 251 -11.90 38.20 6.76
C GLY A 251 -12.24 36.89 7.49
N ASN A 252 -11.22 36.20 8.03
CA ASN A 252 -11.32 35.00 8.87
C ASN A 252 -12.32 33.94 8.36
N PRO A 253 -11.97 33.19 7.30
CA PRO A 253 -12.85 32.19 6.72
C PRO A 253 -13.27 31.14 7.76
N GLN A 254 -14.57 30.93 7.94
CA GLN A 254 -15.12 30.05 8.99
C GLN A 254 -15.10 28.54 8.64
N HIS A 255 -14.54 28.17 7.48
CA HIS A 255 -14.39 26.77 7.09
C HIS A 255 -13.04 26.21 7.55
N ARG A 256 -12.86 24.89 7.50
CA ARG A 256 -11.59 24.25 7.87
C ARG A 256 -10.48 24.68 6.90
N LEU A 257 -9.44 25.30 7.43
CA LEU A 257 -8.29 25.82 6.70
C LEU A 257 -7.06 24.91 6.92
N PRO A 258 -6.70 24.08 5.93
CA PRO A 258 -5.48 23.30 6.01
C PRO A 258 -4.24 24.20 5.86
N VAL A 259 -3.23 23.94 6.67
CA VAL A 259 -1.98 24.70 6.73
C VAL A 259 -0.82 23.83 6.29
N GLY A 260 -0.07 24.31 5.30
CA GLY A 260 1.27 23.86 5.00
C GLY A 260 2.30 24.69 5.76
N PHE A 261 3.18 24.04 6.51
CA PHE A 261 4.23 24.71 7.26
C PHE A 261 5.59 24.50 6.61
N VAL A 262 6.19 25.58 6.12
CA VAL A 262 7.57 25.59 5.63
C VAL A 262 8.50 25.79 6.81
N PHE A 263 9.28 24.76 7.07
CA PHE A 263 10.22 24.72 8.18
C PHE A 263 11.60 24.29 7.64
N PRO A 264 12.50 25.25 7.36
CA PRO A 264 13.73 25.03 6.59
C PRO A 264 14.87 24.44 7.45
N PHE A 265 14.55 23.45 8.27
CA PHE A 265 15.47 22.75 9.17
C PHE A 265 15.36 21.24 9.00
N SER A 266 16.36 20.52 9.46
CA SER A 266 16.40 19.06 9.34
C SER A 266 15.38 18.42 10.26
N CYS A 267 14.38 17.75 9.69
CA CYS A 267 13.33 17.09 10.45
C CYS A 267 13.21 15.61 10.07
N ARG A 268 13.09 14.75 11.08
CA ARG A 268 12.73 13.34 10.88
C ARG A 268 11.20 13.26 10.74
N GLN A 269 10.72 12.96 9.54
CA GLN A 269 9.29 12.79 9.28
C GLN A 269 8.87 11.32 9.41
N THR A 270 7.64 11.10 9.88
CA THR A 270 6.96 9.78 9.81
C THR A 270 5.64 9.85 9.03
N GLY A 271 5.37 11.02 8.47
CA GLY A 271 4.22 11.36 7.64
C GLY A 271 4.22 12.86 7.36
N LEU A 272 3.37 13.34 6.44
CA LEU A 272 3.34 14.75 6.05
C LEU A 272 3.05 15.69 7.23
N GLY A 273 2.14 15.32 8.13
CA GLY A 273 1.75 16.10 9.31
C GLY A 273 2.50 15.76 10.60
N LYS A 274 3.66 15.08 10.52
CA LYS A 274 4.40 14.66 11.72
C LYS A 274 5.91 14.72 11.50
N ALA A 275 6.57 15.63 12.19
CA ALA A 275 7.97 15.96 11.94
C ALA A 275 8.71 16.33 13.23
N GLU A 276 9.74 15.55 13.57
CA GLU A 276 10.60 15.80 14.73
C GLU A 276 11.83 16.61 14.32
N LEU A 277 12.09 17.75 14.97
CA LEU A 277 13.31 18.53 14.71
C LEU A 277 14.55 17.74 15.15
N ILE A 278 15.50 17.53 14.24
CA ILE A 278 16.76 16.84 14.52
C ILE A 278 17.73 17.79 15.22
N SER A 279 18.02 18.93 14.59
CA SER A 279 18.89 19.95 15.13
C SER A 279 18.63 21.30 14.48
N TRP A 280 18.84 22.38 15.25
CA TRP A 280 18.80 23.72 14.70
C TRP A 280 20.00 24.03 13.79
N SER A 281 19.79 24.98 12.88
CA SER A 281 20.83 25.50 11.99
C SER A 281 20.58 26.99 11.71
N LYS A 282 21.43 27.62 10.88
CA LYS A 282 21.23 28.99 10.36
C LYS A 282 21.11 30.07 11.46
N GLY A 283 21.65 29.81 12.66
CA GLY A 283 21.66 30.74 13.80
C GLY A 283 20.49 30.60 14.77
N PHE A 284 19.52 29.71 14.51
CA PHE A 284 18.48 29.36 15.49
C PHE A 284 19.06 28.46 16.58
N GLN A 285 18.63 28.66 17.82
CA GLN A 285 18.98 27.85 19.00
C GLN A 285 17.86 27.92 20.06
N CYS A 286 16.59 27.78 19.64
CA CYS A 286 15.48 27.84 20.58
C CYS A 286 15.45 26.62 21.50
N SER A 287 15.31 26.84 22.82
CA SER A 287 15.21 25.73 23.79
C SER A 287 13.93 24.93 23.59
N ASP A 288 13.94 23.66 24.01
CA ASP A 288 12.73 22.83 24.11
C ASP A 288 12.02 22.52 22.78
N VAL A 289 12.75 22.50 21.64
CA VAL A 289 12.20 22.14 20.32
C VAL A 289 12.87 20.91 19.71
N GLU A 290 14.19 20.75 19.85
CA GLU A 290 14.90 19.58 19.32
C GLU A 290 14.35 18.28 19.95
N GLY A 291 14.14 17.26 19.11
CA GLY A 291 13.50 16.01 19.52
C GLY A 291 11.97 16.08 19.70
N LYS A 292 11.32 17.21 19.38
CA LYS A 292 9.86 17.36 19.46
C LYS A 292 9.22 17.51 18.09
N ASP A 293 7.94 17.14 18.03
CA ASP A 293 7.10 17.29 16.85
C ASP A 293 6.72 18.76 16.62
N VAL A 294 7.38 19.40 15.65
CA VAL A 294 7.20 20.83 15.37
C VAL A 294 5.81 21.16 14.80
N VAL A 295 5.15 20.18 14.17
CA VAL A 295 3.76 20.34 13.71
C VAL A 295 2.83 20.46 14.91
N GLN A 296 3.03 19.62 15.92
CA GLN A 296 2.26 19.70 17.17
C GLN A 296 2.54 20.97 17.96
N LEU A 297 3.80 21.45 17.98
CA LEU A 297 4.14 22.70 18.65
C LEU A 297 3.41 23.90 18.03
N LEU A 298 3.42 24.00 16.69
CA LEU A 298 2.68 25.05 15.99
C LEU A 298 1.16 24.89 16.16
N GLN A 299 0.64 23.67 16.03
CA GLN A 299 -0.79 23.42 16.22
C GLN A 299 -1.25 23.78 17.64
N ALA A 300 -0.46 23.46 18.66
CA ALA A 300 -0.75 23.81 20.04
C ALA A 300 -0.77 25.34 20.24
N ALA A 301 0.18 26.07 19.66
CA ALA A 301 0.21 27.53 19.69
C ALA A 301 -1.01 28.17 18.99
N ILE A 302 -1.43 27.62 17.85
CA ILE A 302 -2.66 28.04 17.14
C ILE A 302 -3.91 27.78 18.00
N ASN A 303 -3.98 26.60 18.63
CA ASN A 303 -5.11 26.23 19.50
C ASN A 303 -5.20 27.10 20.76
N LYS A 304 -4.07 27.61 21.30
CA LYS A 304 -4.08 28.59 22.40
C LYS A 304 -4.79 29.90 22.02
N LEU A 305 -4.82 30.24 20.73
CA LEU A 305 -5.52 31.41 20.19
C LEU A 305 -6.97 31.09 19.76
N GLU A 306 -7.49 29.91 20.12
CA GLU A 306 -8.86 29.43 19.80
C GLU A 306 -9.17 29.31 18.30
N LEU A 307 -8.14 29.21 17.45
CA LEU A 307 -8.27 29.06 16.00
C LEU A 307 -8.43 27.58 15.58
N TYR A 308 -9.41 26.87 16.13
CA TYR A 308 -9.57 25.41 15.93
C TYR A 308 -9.91 24.98 14.49
N HIS A 309 -10.33 25.91 13.64
CA HIS A 309 -10.59 25.65 12.22
C HIS A 309 -9.31 25.64 11.38
N VAL A 310 -8.17 26.07 11.95
CA VAL A 310 -6.86 26.11 11.30
C VAL A 310 -6.05 24.89 11.72
N GLU A 311 -5.66 24.07 10.73
CA GLU A 311 -5.02 22.78 11.01
C GLU A 311 -3.75 22.58 10.19
N VAL A 312 -2.63 22.36 10.89
CA VAL A 312 -1.33 22.07 10.27
C VAL A 312 -1.29 20.61 9.84
N ILE A 313 -1.42 20.36 8.55
CA ILE A 313 -1.53 19.00 7.98
C ILE A 313 -0.28 18.56 7.21
N ALA A 314 0.62 19.49 6.89
CA ALA A 314 1.84 19.20 6.14
C ALA A 314 2.99 20.07 6.63
N LEU A 315 4.16 19.46 6.81
CA LEU A 315 5.44 20.16 7.00
C LEU A 315 6.38 19.84 5.85
N LEU A 316 7.00 20.88 5.30
CA LEU A 316 7.93 20.76 4.19
C LEU A 316 9.21 21.56 4.44
N ASN A 317 10.31 21.05 3.90
CA ASN A 317 11.54 21.80 3.72
C ASN A 317 11.39 22.81 2.56
N ASP A 318 12.14 23.91 2.61
CA ASP A 318 12.17 24.95 1.57
C ASP A 318 12.63 24.41 0.20
N THR A 319 13.52 23.41 0.18
CA THR A 319 13.90 22.74 -1.07
C THR A 319 12.72 22.04 -1.74
N VAL A 320 11.87 21.38 -0.96
CA VAL A 320 10.71 20.65 -1.46
C VAL A 320 9.66 21.62 -1.99
N GLY A 321 9.37 22.69 -1.25
CA GLY A 321 8.46 23.73 -1.72
C GLY A 321 8.97 24.40 -3.01
N THR A 322 10.28 24.62 -3.13
CA THR A 322 10.92 25.09 -4.37
C THR A 322 10.71 24.11 -5.53
N MET A 323 10.91 22.81 -5.32
CA MET A 323 10.70 21.78 -6.35
C MET A 323 9.27 21.79 -6.87
N MET A 324 8.29 21.90 -5.96
CA MET A 324 6.89 21.89 -6.32
C MET A 324 6.46 23.19 -7.01
N ALA A 325 6.93 24.34 -6.53
CA ALA A 325 6.66 25.63 -7.16
C ALA A 325 7.21 25.70 -8.59
N SER A 326 8.46 25.25 -8.80
CA SER A 326 9.10 25.21 -10.12
C SER A 326 8.53 24.13 -11.06
N SER A 327 7.67 23.23 -10.55
CA SER A 327 6.98 22.23 -11.36
C SER A 327 5.67 22.75 -11.97
N TRP A 328 5.21 23.94 -11.56
CA TRP A 328 3.96 24.51 -12.02
C TRP A 328 4.04 25.07 -13.45
N GLY A 329 3.01 24.80 -14.27
CA GLY A 329 2.85 25.41 -15.60
C GLY A 329 3.82 24.92 -16.68
N GLY A 330 4.60 23.87 -16.41
CA GLY A 330 5.62 23.34 -17.33
C GLY A 330 5.99 21.89 -17.07
N LYS A 331 7.13 21.44 -17.61
CA LYS A 331 7.67 20.10 -17.30
C LYS A 331 8.10 20.08 -15.82
N PRO A 332 7.65 19.10 -15.01
CA PRO A 332 7.91 19.07 -13.59
C PRO A 332 9.42 18.99 -13.28
N CYS A 333 9.81 19.64 -12.19
CA CYS A 333 11.14 19.55 -11.63
C CYS A 333 11.22 18.31 -10.73
N GLU A 334 12.26 17.50 -10.91
CA GLU A 334 12.49 16.31 -10.08
C GLU A 334 13.65 16.50 -9.10
N ILE A 335 14.30 17.67 -9.15
CA ILE A 335 15.36 18.09 -8.25
C ILE A 335 15.06 19.55 -7.89
N ALA A 336 15.36 19.94 -6.65
CA ALA A 336 15.50 21.34 -6.30
C ALA A 336 16.74 21.62 -5.49
N LEU A 337 17.27 22.83 -5.63
CA LEU A 337 18.45 23.32 -4.95
C LEU A 337 18.16 24.71 -4.39
N VAL A 338 18.42 24.90 -3.10
CA VAL A 338 18.33 26.19 -2.43
C VAL A 338 19.73 26.65 -2.03
N ALA A 339 20.12 27.85 -2.47
CA ALA A 339 21.38 28.52 -2.14
C ALA A 339 21.08 29.92 -1.58
N GLY A 340 20.65 29.96 -0.33
CA GLY A 340 20.27 31.18 0.41
C GLY A 340 21.17 31.39 1.63
N THR A 341 20.58 31.67 2.79
CA THR A 341 21.27 31.67 4.09
C THR A 341 22.09 30.40 4.32
N GLY A 342 21.47 29.25 4.06
CA GLY A 342 22.13 27.94 4.03
C GLY A 342 22.14 27.37 2.62
N THR A 343 22.47 26.08 2.50
CA THR A 343 22.31 25.36 1.24
C THR A 343 21.77 23.96 1.47
N ASN A 344 20.82 23.56 0.63
CA ASN A 344 20.25 22.23 0.66
C ASN A 344 19.71 21.82 -0.72
N SER A 345 19.42 20.54 -0.90
CA SER A 345 18.77 20.01 -2.09
C SER A 345 17.83 18.85 -1.77
N CYS A 346 16.78 18.70 -2.57
CA CYS A 346 15.91 17.53 -2.57
C CYS A 346 15.74 16.98 -3.99
N PHE A 347 15.34 15.72 -4.12
CA PHE A 347 15.05 15.10 -5.42
C PHE A 347 14.08 13.91 -5.32
N MET A 348 13.47 13.54 -6.45
CA MET A 348 12.59 12.37 -6.55
C MET A 348 13.40 11.08 -6.74
N ALA A 349 13.62 10.35 -5.65
CA ALA A 349 14.27 9.03 -5.64
C ALA A 349 13.26 7.92 -5.98
N GLU A 350 13.76 6.78 -6.46
CA GLU A 350 12.93 5.56 -6.60
C GLU A 350 12.60 5.03 -5.20
N ALA A 351 11.31 4.83 -4.88
CA ALA A 351 10.86 4.52 -3.51
C ALA A 351 11.49 3.24 -2.96
N GLN A 352 11.72 2.24 -3.82
CA GLN A 352 12.41 0.99 -3.47
C GLN A 352 13.85 1.17 -2.95
N LEU A 353 14.49 2.31 -3.24
CA LEU A 353 15.85 2.62 -2.77
C LEU A 353 15.84 3.38 -1.44
N VAL A 354 14.68 3.88 -1.00
CA VAL A 354 14.54 4.57 0.28
C VAL A 354 14.21 3.52 1.36
N GLU A 355 15.18 2.67 1.70
CA GLU A 355 14.99 1.50 2.56
C GLU A 355 14.59 1.85 4.01
N VAL A 356 14.68 3.12 4.37
CA VAL A 356 14.29 3.65 5.69
C VAL A 356 12.78 3.82 5.88
N VAL A 357 11.98 3.63 4.82
CA VAL A 357 10.50 3.63 4.86
C VAL A 357 9.94 2.33 4.29
N GLU A 358 8.79 1.88 4.78
CA GLU A 358 8.13 0.67 4.27
C GLU A 358 7.48 0.88 2.89
N GLU A 359 7.21 2.13 2.51
CA GLU A 359 6.62 2.49 1.21
C GLU A 359 7.64 2.36 0.09
N ASN A 360 7.55 1.25 -0.67
CA ASN A 360 8.55 0.88 -1.67
C ASN A 360 8.09 1.02 -3.14
N ASN A 361 6.95 1.68 -3.39
CA ASN A 361 6.39 1.80 -4.75
C ASN A 361 6.44 3.22 -5.28
N GLY A 362 6.72 3.33 -6.59
CA GLY A 362 6.81 4.62 -7.28
C GLY A 362 8.08 5.39 -6.91
N ARG A 363 7.94 6.69 -6.70
CA ARG A 363 9.03 7.61 -6.35
C ARG A 363 8.70 8.30 -5.04
N MET A 364 9.73 8.76 -4.33
CA MET A 364 9.58 9.58 -3.12
C MET A 364 10.56 10.74 -3.17
N CYS A 365 10.10 11.94 -2.85
CA CYS A 365 10.98 13.07 -2.65
C CYS A 365 11.82 12.84 -1.39
N VAL A 366 13.14 12.94 -1.55
CA VAL A 366 14.12 12.81 -0.48
C VAL A 366 14.81 14.14 -0.30
N ASN A 367 14.84 14.63 0.93
CA ASN A 367 15.61 15.79 1.32
C ASN A 367 17.05 15.33 1.67
N SER A 368 18.04 15.77 0.90
CA SER A 368 19.41 15.28 1.06
C SER A 368 20.04 15.67 2.40
N GLU A 369 19.69 16.84 2.94
CA GLU A 369 20.39 17.47 4.06
C GLU A 369 21.91 17.53 3.84
N TRP A 370 22.32 17.83 2.60
CA TRP A 370 23.73 17.78 2.19
C TRP A 370 24.64 18.79 2.91
N GLY A 371 24.07 19.69 3.71
CA GLY A 371 24.83 20.68 4.46
C GLY A 371 25.79 20.04 5.46
N CYS A 372 25.43 18.85 5.96
CA CYS A 372 26.24 18.01 6.86
C CYS A 372 27.38 17.26 6.14
N PHE A 373 27.47 17.34 4.81
CA PHE A 373 28.49 16.60 4.08
C PHE A 373 29.89 17.02 4.54
N GLY A 374 30.74 16.03 4.78
CA GLY A 374 32.10 16.25 5.26
C GLY A 374 32.24 16.45 6.76
N ASP A 375 31.18 16.35 7.58
CA ASP A 375 31.25 16.38 9.05
C ASP A 375 32.04 15.19 9.65
N ASP A 376 32.22 14.13 8.87
CA ASP A 376 33.09 12.96 9.16
C ASP A 376 34.56 13.15 8.73
N GLY A 377 34.87 14.24 8.03
CA GLY A 377 36.21 14.58 7.55
C GLY A 377 36.42 14.35 6.06
N ALA A 378 35.38 13.95 5.31
CA ALA A 378 35.46 13.70 3.86
C ALA A 378 35.83 14.94 3.01
N LEU A 379 35.85 16.14 3.62
CA LEU A 379 36.18 17.40 2.96
C LEU A 379 37.48 18.05 3.47
N ASN A 380 38.27 17.36 4.30
CA ASN A 380 39.48 17.92 4.91
C ASN A 380 40.55 18.40 3.90
N ASP A 381 40.57 17.82 2.69
CA ASP A 381 41.45 18.19 1.58
C ASP A 381 40.96 19.42 0.76
N VAL A 382 39.73 19.87 1.02
CA VAL A 382 39.05 20.98 0.36
C VAL A 382 38.92 22.20 1.28
N LEU A 383 38.81 21.97 2.59
CA LEU A 383 38.73 23.03 3.59
C LEU A 383 39.99 23.90 3.60
N THR A 384 39.78 25.22 3.59
CA THR A 384 40.85 26.22 3.69
C THR A 384 41.02 26.67 5.14
N PRO A 385 42.14 27.35 5.48
CA PRO A 385 42.30 27.97 6.79
C PRO A 385 41.18 28.96 7.16
N TYR A 386 40.53 29.57 6.16
CA TYR A 386 39.41 30.49 6.36
C TYR A 386 38.15 29.72 6.79
N ASP A 387 37.88 28.59 6.13
CA ASP A 387 36.74 27.72 6.45
C ASP A 387 36.85 27.18 7.89
N HIS A 388 38.05 26.78 8.32
CA HIS A 388 38.30 26.36 9.71
C HIS A 388 38.02 27.45 10.74
N ARG A 389 38.34 28.71 10.45
CA ARG A 389 38.03 29.83 11.36
C ARG A 389 36.54 30.11 11.41
N VAL A 390 35.87 30.09 10.27
CA VAL A 390 34.41 30.25 10.19
C VAL A 390 33.71 29.12 10.96
N ASP A 391 34.18 27.88 10.84
CA ASP A 391 33.68 26.73 11.59
C ASP A 391 33.88 26.89 13.11
N GLN A 392 35.06 27.32 13.55
CA GLN A 392 35.36 27.55 14.98
C GLN A 392 34.55 28.70 15.59
N GLU A 393 34.25 29.73 14.81
CA GLU A 393 33.45 30.89 15.24
C GLU A 393 31.93 30.68 15.08
N SER A 394 31.49 29.55 14.50
CA SER A 394 30.07 29.25 14.31
C SER A 394 29.41 28.77 15.60
N SER A 395 28.08 28.73 15.60
CA SER A 395 27.27 28.22 16.70
C SER A 395 27.32 26.70 16.87
N ASN A 396 27.92 25.99 15.92
CA ASN A 396 27.97 24.53 15.81
C ASN A 396 29.31 24.04 15.20
N PRO A 397 30.46 24.23 15.88
CA PRO A 397 31.77 23.85 15.34
C PRO A 397 31.87 22.36 15.02
N GLY A 398 32.42 22.03 13.86
CA GLY A 398 32.57 20.64 13.39
C GLY A 398 31.36 20.07 12.65
N GLU A 399 30.21 20.76 12.68
CA GLU A 399 28.98 20.37 12.00
C GLU A 399 28.67 21.29 10.81
N ARG A 400 27.85 20.81 9.86
CA ARG A 400 27.40 21.56 8.68
C ARG A 400 28.55 22.11 7.83
N ARG A 401 29.65 21.37 7.73
CA ARG A 401 30.89 21.88 7.10
C ARG A 401 30.73 22.20 5.62
N PHE A 402 29.94 21.42 4.87
CA PHE A 402 29.63 21.74 3.48
C PHE A 402 28.77 23.00 3.37
N GLU A 403 27.77 23.15 4.24
CA GLU A 403 26.94 24.37 4.28
C GLU A 403 27.80 25.61 4.53
N LYS A 404 28.76 25.54 5.46
CA LYS A 404 29.64 26.68 5.79
C LYS A 404 30.51 27.15 4.64
N MET A 405 30.80 26.30 3.65
CA MET A 405 31.56 26.70 2.46
C MET A 405 30.71 27.36 1.36
N VAL A 406 29.38 27.24 1.44
CA VAL A 406 28.45 27.57 0.35
C VAL A 406 27.40 28.59 0.77
N GLY A 407 26.79 28.42 1.94
CA GLY A 407 25.65 29.19 2.42
C GLY A 407 25.97 30.68 2.62
N GLY A 408 25.00 31.53 2.30
CA GLY A 408 25.09 32.98 2.38
C GLY A 408 25.33 33.50 3.79
N LEU A 409 25.03 32.75 4.85
CA LEU A 409 25.40 33.13 6.22
C LEU A 409 26.93 33.21 6.42
N TYR A 410 27.70 32.48 5.61
CA TYR A 410 29.12 32.22 5.88
C TYR A 410 30.07 32.88 4.87
N LEU A 411 29.63 33.19 3.64
CA LEU A 411 30.51 33.71 2.59
C LEU A 411 31.17 35.04 2.95
N GLY A 412 30.43 35.96 3.59
CA GLY A 412 30.98 37.21 4.12
C GLY A 412 32.10 36.99 5.14
N GLU A 413 31.95 36.01 6.02
CA GLU A 413 32.95 35.67 7.04
C GLU A 413 34.19 35.00 6.45
N ILE A 414 34.03 34.18 5.40
CA ILE A 414 35.18 33.62 4.64
C ILE A 414 36.00 34.76 4.03
N VAL A 415 35.33 35.74 3.41
CA VAL A 415 36.00 36.92 2.84
C VAL A 415 36.69 37.75 3.93
N ARG A 416 36.02 37.97 5.08
CA ARG A 416 36.58 38.69 6.23
C ARG A 416 37.86 38.03 6.74
N HIS A 417 37.86 36.71 6.92
CA HIS A 417 39.04 35.97 7.38
C HIS A 417 40.17 35.95 6.36
N ALA A 418 39.84 35.88 5.06
CA ALA A 418 40.83 36.03 4.00
C ALA A 418 41.48 37.42 4.00
N MET A 419 40.68 38.48 4.19
CA MET A 419 41.17 39.85 4.33
C MET A 419 42.07 40.00 5.56
N LEU A 420 41.69 39.44 6.71
CA LEU A 420 42.46 39.51 7.95
C LEU A 420 43.83 38.83 7.82
N MET A 421 43.87 37.66 7.18
CA MET A 421 45.13 36.95 6.92
C MET A 421 46.05 37.73 5.97
N LEU A 422 45.50 38.25 4.87
CA LEU A 422 46.26 39.05 3.91
C LEU A 422 46.74 40.38 4.50
N ALA A 423 45.96 40.99 5.40
CA ALA A 423 46.41 42.16 6.14
C ALA A 423 47.58 41.84 7.08
N THR A 424 47.53 40.68 7.75
CA THR A 424 48.63 40.19 8.60
C THR A 424 49.91 39.95 7.78
N GLU A 425 49.79 39.47 6.55
CA GLU A 425 50.90 39.29 5.60
C GLU A 425 51.34 40.59 4.89
N GLN A 426 50.82 41.76 5.29
CA GLN A 426 51.07 43.06 4.64
C GLN A 426 50.77 43.06 3.13
N ALA A 427 49.81 42.22 2.71
CA ALA A 427 49.38 42.08 1.34
C ALA A 427 48.10 42.88 1.04
N LEU A 428 47.34 43.26 2.06
CA LEU A 428 46.20 44.18 2.02
C LEU A 428 46.37 45.25 3.11
N PHE A 429 45.87 46.46 2.86
CA PHE A 429 45.77 47.53 3.87
C PHE A 429 47.11 47.90 4.52
N VAL A 430 48.19 47.97 3.73
CA VAL A 430 49.55 48.22 4.24
C VAL A 430 49.60 49.52 5.04
N GLY A 431 49.99 49.42 6.31
CA GLY A 431 50.09 50.57 7.22
C GLY A 431 48.77 51.08 7.82
N ALA A 432 47.64 50.39 7.61
CA ALA A 432 46.34 50.73 8.21
C ALA A 432 45.99 49.83 9.40
N SER A 433 45.21 50.35 10.36
CA SER A 433 44.65 49.54 11.45
C SER A 433 43.51 48.66 10.93
N THR A 434 43.59 47.36 11.15
CA THR A 434 42.56 46.38 10.74
C THR A 434 41.73 45.85 11.91
N SER A 435 41.76 46.51 13.07
CA SER A 435 41.02 46.10 14.27
C SER A 435 39.51 45.95 14.02
N ALA A 436 38.93 46.74 13.12
CA ALA A 436 37.52 46.64 12.73
C ALA A 436 37.17 45.29 12.09
N LEU A 437 38.09 44.69 11.31
CA LEU A 437 37.91 43.37 10.68
C LEU A 437 37.98 42.21 11.68
N GLY A 438 38.45 42.46 12.90
CA GLY A 438 38.51 41.46 13.97
C GLY A 438 37.15 41.13 14.58
N SER A 439 36.14 42.00 14.38
CA SER A 439 34.78 41.74 14.86
C SER A 439 34.04 40.83 13.89
N LYS A 440 33.37 39.80 14.39
CA LYS A 440 32.47 38.93 13.61
C LYS A 440 31.33 39.76 13.01
N ASP A 441 30.79 39.34 11.88
CA ASP A 441 29.58 39.89 11.26
C ASP A 441 29.71 41.30 10.67
N VAL A 442 30.90 41.90 10.65
CA VAL A 442 31.14 43.22 10.06
C VAL A 442 31.13 43.23 8.53
N PHE A 443 31.26 42.07 7.89
CA PHE A 443 31.28 41.95 6.44
C PHE A 443 30.25 40.91 5.98
N LYS A 444 29.14 41.37 5.40
CA LYS A 444 27.98 40.55 5.06
C LYS A 444 28.02 40.07 3.62
N THR A 445 27.34 38.96 3.35
CA THR A 445 27.26 38.38 2.00
C THR A 445 26.62 39.30 0.98
N GLN A 446 25.66 40.14 1.39
CA GLN A 446 25.12 41.19 0.51
C GLN A 446 26.22 42.11 -0.03
N GLN A 447 27.20 42.49 0.81
CA GLN A 447 28.35 43.29 0.38
C GLN A 447 29.26 42.48 -0.56
N VAL A 448 29.47 41.19 -0.29
CA VAL A 448 30.24 40.29 -1.18
C VAL A 448 29.62 40.27 -2.58
N LEU A 449 28.30 40.09 -2.67
CA LEU A 449 27.56 40.02 -3.94
C LEU A 449 27.61 41.34 -4.71
N GLU A 450 27.43 42.48 -4.03
CA GLU A 450 27.55 43.82 -4.64
C GLU A 450 28.97 44.11 -5.16
N ILE A 451 30.00 43.65 -4.44
CA ILE A 451 31.40 43.85 -4.81
C ILE A 451 31.79 43.06 -6.06
N MET A 452 31.14 41.93 -6.32
CA MET A 452 31.47 41.08 -7.47
C MET A 452 31.13 41.72 -8.81
N ASP A 453 30.19 42.68 -8.82
CA ASP A 453 29.69 43.34 -10.01
C ASP A 453 30.84 43.90 -10.89
N ASN A 454 30.69 43.75 -12.20
CA ASN A 454 31.75 44.12 -13.15
C ASN A 454 31.88 45.64 -13.33
N GLU A 455 30.78 46.39 -13.19
CA GLU A 455 30.77 47.82 -13.50
C GLU A 455 30.98 48.66 -12.24
N THR A 456 30.29 48.32 -11.16
CA THR A 456 30.23 49.09 -9.92
C THR A 456 30.98 48.46 -8.75
N GLY A 457 31.41 47.20 -8.88
CA GLY A 457 31.95 46.40 -7.78
C GLY A 457 33.18 47.00 -7.10
N MET A 458 34.04 47.71 -7.84
CA MET A 458 35.20 48.42 -7.27
C MET A 458 34.80 49.60 -6.38
N ALA A 459 33.77 50.36 -6.79
CA ALA A 459 33.24 51.46 -5.99
C ALA A 459 32.50 50.93 -4.76
N LYS A 460 31.75 49.83 -4.91
CA LYS A 460 31.11 49.11 -3.80
C LYS A 460 32.13 48.56 -2.80
N ALA A 461 33.25 48.02 -3.29
CA ALA A 461 34.34 47.55 -2.43
C ALA A 461 34.94 48.71 -1.62
N ARG A 462 35.22 49.85 -2.26
CA ARG A 462 35.70 51.04 -1.55
C ARG A 462 34.72 51.49 -0.47
N SER A 463 33.44 51.65 -0.82
CA SER A 463 32.40 52.08 0.12
C SER A 463 32.25 51.14 1.32
N ALA A 464 32.21 49.82 1.07
CA ALA A 464 32.10 48.83 2.14
C ALA A 464 33.31 48.83 3.07
N LEU A 465 34.52 49.02 2.54
CA LEU A 465 35.76 49.06 3.34
C LEU A 465 35.90 50.39 4.11
N GLU A 466 35.53 51.53 3.51
CA GLU A 466 35.50 52.83 4.17
C GLU A 466 34.48 52.88 5.31
N ALA A 467 33.32 52.21 5.16
CA ALA A 467 32.33 52.06 6.22
C ALA A 467 32.87 51.31 7.45
N LEU A 468 33.91 50.48 7.28
CA LEU A 468 34.63 49.81 8.36
C LEU A 468 35.76 50.65 8.96
N GLY A 469 35.91 51.91 8.54
CA GLY A 469 36.97 52.81 8.98
C GLY A 469 38.33 52.53 8.34
N LEU A 470 38.38 51.74 7.27
CA LEU A 470 39.61 51.49 6.51
C LEU A 470 39.84 52.59 5.46
N GLN A 471 41.09 52.74 5.02
CA GLN A 471 41.48 53.65 3.93
C GLN A 471 42.05 52.82 2.76
N PRO A 472 41.19 52.14 1.96
CA PRO A 472 41.64 51.17 0.97
C PRO A 472 42.25 51.85 -0.26
N SER A 473 43.40 51.35 -0.73
CA SER A 473 43.89 51.72 -2.05
C SER A 473 43.02 51.11 -3.17
N GLU A 474 43.14 51.62 -4.39
CA GLU A 474 42.50 50.99 -5.55
C GLU A 474 42.96 49.52 -5.73
N ARG A 475 44.23 49.23 -5.40
CA ARG A 475 44.77 47.87 -5.41
C ARG A 475 44.12 46.98 -4.36
N ASP A 476 43.81 47.51 -3.18
CA ASP A 476 43.09 46.76 -2.13
C ASP A 476 41.67 46.45 -2.57
N CYS A 477 40.97 47.42 -3.16
CA CYS A 477 39.61 47.22 -3.68
C CYS A 477 39.58 46.12 -4.75
N CYS A 478 40.55 46.13 -5.68
CA CYS A 478 40.68 45.12 -6.74
C CYS A 478 40.92 43.72 -6.16
N ARG A 479 41.82 43.61 -5.17
CA ARG A 479 42.11 42.33 -4.51
C ARG A 479 40.92 41.80 -3.71
N VAL A 480 40.21 42.67 -2.99
CA VAL A 480 38.98 42.29 -2.27
C VAL A 480 37.91 41.81 -3.25
N GLN A 481 37.73 42.50 -4.38
CA GLN A 481 36.84 42.05 -5.43
C GLN A 481 37.23 40.67 -6.00
N GLN A 482 38.53 40.41 -6.22
CA GLN A 482 39.02 39.10 -6.66
C GLN A 482 38.71 38.00 -5.63
N ILE A 483 38.87 38.28 -4.34
CA ILE A 483 38.55 37.33 -3.26
C ILE A 483 37.04 37.05 -3.21
N CYS A 484 36.19 38.09 -3.25
CA CYS A 484 34.73 37.93 -3.30
C CYS A 484 34.31 37.03 -4.47
N ARG A 485 34.87 37.28 -5.67
CA ARG A 485 34.60 36.46 -6.86
C ARG A 485 35.05 35.01 -6.69
N ALA A 486 36.22 34.78 -6.08
CA ALA A 486 36.74 33.44 -5.84
C ALA A 486 35.85 32.67 -4.85
N VAL A 487 35.45 33.30 -3.74
CA VAL A 487 34.58 32.69 -2.71
C VAL A 487 33.23 32.27 -3.30
N VAL A 488 32.55 33.16 -4.03
CA VAL A 488 31.24 32.84 -4.63
C VAL A 488 31.36 31.86 -5.79
N SER A 489 32.40 31.94 -6.61
CA SER A 489 32.65 30.94 -7.68
C SER A 489 32.90 29.55 -7.10
N ARG A 490 33.62 29.46 -5.97
CA ARG A 490 33.83 28.21 -5.24
C ARG A 490 32.52 27.66 -4.69
N ALA A 491 31.70 28.51 -4.07
CA ALA A 491 30.38 28.12 -3.57
C ALA A 491 29.50 27.56 -4.71
N ALA A 492 29.41 28.25 -5.85
CA ALA A 492 28.66 27.78 -7.02
C ALA A 492 29.19 26.45 -7.56
N ALA A 493 30.51 26.26 -7.63
CA ALA A 493 31.12 25.01 -8.09
C ALA A 493 30.87 23.83 -7.13
N LEU A 494 30.86 24.07 -5.81
CA LEU A 494 30.51 23.07 -4.81
C LEU A 494 29.01 22.70 -4.88
N SER A 495 28.11 23.68 -5.03
CA SER A 495 26.69 23.42 -5.29
C SER A 495 26.48 22.60 -6.56
N ALA A 496 27.24 22.90 -7.63
CA ALA A 496 27.23 22.14 -8.88
C ALA A 496 27.72 20.70 -8.70
N THR A 497 28.68 20.49 -7.80
CA THR A 497 29.20 19.16 -7.46
C THR A 497 28.14 18.32 -6.75
N GLY A 498 27.42 18.90 -5.78
CA GLY A 498 26.28 18.26 -5.14
C GLY A 498 25.17 17.91 -6.14
N LEU A 499 24.81 18.86 -7.00
CA LEU A 499 23.80 18.64 -8.06
C LEU A 499 24.23 17.51 -9.02
N ALA A 500 25.50 17.50 -9.43
CA ALA A 500 26.04 16.46 -10.30
C ALA A 500 26.03 15.07 -9.65
N ALA A 501 26.22 14.98 -8.32
CA ALA A 501 26.08 13.72 -7.59
C ALA A 501 24.63 13.20 -7.63
N ILE A 502 23.64 14.08 -7.38
CA ILE A 502 22.21 13.73 -7.48
C ILE A 502 21.84 13.28 -8.89
N LEU A 503 22.28 14.02 -9.91
CA LEU A 503 22.04 13.69 -11.32
C LEU A 503 22.57 12.29 -11.67
N SER A 504 23.82 11.99 -11.30
CA SER A 504 24.42 10.67 -11.53
C SER A 504 23.72 9.56 -10.74
N LEU A 505 23.29 9.84 -9.50
CA LEU A 505 22.53 8.90 -8.69
C LEU A 505 21.21 8.54 -9.38
N MET A 506 20.44 9.54 -9.80
CA MET A 506 19.16 9.34 -10.50
C MET A 506 19.33 8.63 -11.84
N CYS A 507 20.38 8.96 -12.60
CA CYS A 507 20.66 8.29 -13.88
C CYS A 507 20.97 6.81 -13.68
N ARG A 508 21.77 6.48 -12.65
CA ARG A 508 22.12 5.09 -12.28
C ARG A 508 20.91 4.33 -11.74
N SER A 509 20.16 4.91 -10.81
CA SER A 509 19.03 4.24 -10.15
C SER A 509 17.88 3.93 -11.11
N ARG A 510 17.73 4.74 -12.16
CA ARG A 510 16.71 4.57 -13.21
C ARG A 510 17.21 3.77 -14.41
N GLU A 511 18.45 3.27 -14.36
CA GLU A 511 19.08 2.51 -15.43
C GLU A 511 19.05 3.24 -16.80
N LEU A 512 19.22 4.56 -16.78
CA LEU A 512 19.16 5.40 -17.98
C LEU A 512 20.55 5.60 -18.58
N GLU A 513 20.65 5.55 -19.91
CA GLU A 513 21.87 5.95 -20.63
C GLU A 513 22.08 7.47 -20.60
N ARG A 514 20.98 8.24 -20.54
CA ARG A 514 21.00 9.70 -20.46
C ARG A 514 19.79 10.23 -19.70
N LEU A 515 20.02 11.04 -18.67
CA LEU A 515 18.97 11.71 -17.90
C LEU A 515 18.70 13.13 -18.43
N VAL A 516 17.43 13.50 -18.64
CA VAL A 516 17.03 14.86 -19.01
C VAL A 516 15.99 15.38 -18.01
N VAL A 517 16.39 16.32 -17.16
CA VAL A 517 15.62 16.70 -15.98
C VAL A 517 15.60 18.22 -15.75
N ASN A 518 14.51 18.71 -15.16
CA ASN A 518 14.41 20.10 -14.73
C ASN A 518 14.79 20.19 -13.24
N VAL A 519 15.51 21.26 -12.89
CA VAL A 519 16.02 21.52 -11.54
C VAL A 519 15.45 22.85 -11.07
N GLY A 520 14.58 22.82 -10.07
CA GLY A 520 14.10 24.02 -9.40
C GLY A 520 15.25 24.68 -8.64
N VAL A 521 15.45 25.98 -8.80
CA VAL A 521 16.53 26.70 -8.11
C VAL A 521 15.98 27.94 -7.41
N ASP A 522 16.41 28.12 -6.17
CA ASP A 522 16.08 29.30 -5.36
C ASP A 522 17.21 29.72 -4.42
N GLY A 523 17.07 30.90 -3.81
CA GLY A 523 17.98 31.46 -2.81
C GLY A 523 18.73 32.70 -3.29
N GLU A 524 19.12 33.56 -2.33
CA GLU A 524 19.71 34.87 -2.59
C GLU A 524 20.99 34.80 -3.44
N LEU A 525 21.83 33.76 -3.26
CA LEU A 525 23.09 33.63 -3.97
C LEU A 525 22.87 33.38 -5.47
N TYR A 526 21.81 32.63 -5.80
CA TYR A 526 21.43 32.36 -7.18
C TYR A 526 20.75 33.58 -7.81
N ARG A 527 19.83 34.25 -7.09
CA ARG A 527 19.06 35.38 -7.61
C ARG A 527 19.90 36.65 -7.79
N ALA A 528 20.85 36.90 -6.89
CA ALA A 528 21.58 38.18 -6.85
C ALA A 528 22.59 38.35 -7.99
N HIS A 529 23.11 37.26 -8.58
CA HIS A 529 24.13 37.37 -9.62
C HIS A 529 24.08 36.21 -10.63
N SER A 530 23.92 36.53 -11.93
CA SER A 530 23.78 35.54 -13.02
C SER A 530 24.92 34.51 -13.08
N ARG A 531 26.14 34.96 -12.81
CA ARG A 531 27.37 34.14 -12.75
C ARG A 531 27.26 32.92 -11.83
N PHE A 532 26.51 33.00 -10.73
CA PHE A 532 26.31 31.83 -9.86
C PHE A 532 25.59 30.71 -10.64
N GLY A 533 24.49 31.05 -11.31
CA GLY A 533 23.73 30.12 -12.16
C GLY A 533 24.52 29.61 -13.36
N GLU A 534 25.33 30.45 -14.00
CA GLU A 534 26.21 30.07 -15.11
C GLU A 534 27.25 29.02 -14.69
N ILE A 535 27.92 29.24 -13.55
CA ILE A 535 28.88 28.28 -12.98
C ILE A 535 28.17 27.00 -12.57
N LEU A 536 27.03 27.12 -11.91
CA LEU A 536 26.20 25.98 -11.48
C LEU A 536 25.86 25.07 -12.67
N GLN A 537 25.34 25.64 -13.75
CA GLN A 537 24.98 24.93 -14.98
C GLN A 537 26.21 24.31 -15.67
N SER A 538 27.28 25.09 -15.83
CA SER A 538 28.48 24.67 -16.57
C SER A 538 29.23 23.55 -15.85
N VAL A 539 29.51 23.72 -14.55
CA VAL A 539 30.26 22.75 -13.76
C VAL A 539 29.45 21.46 -13.57
N ALA A 540 28.14 21.54 -13.34
CA ALA A 540 27.31 20.34 -13.22
C ALA A 540 27.33 19.52 -14.52
N GLY A 541 27.26 20.18 -15.69
CA GLY A 541 27.36 19.52 -16.99
C GLY A 541 28.74 18.90 -17.27
N LEU A 542 29.82 19.49 -16.75
CA LEU A 542 31.17 18.90 -16.85
C LEU A 542 31.34 17.68 -15.94
N LEU A 543 30.76 17.72 -14.74
CA LEU A 543 30.88 16.64 -13.75
C LEU A 543 29.93 15.47 -14.02
N ALA A 544 28.77 15.71 -14.64
CA ALA A 544 27.78 14.69 -15.02
C ALA A 544 27.40 14.78 -16.51
N PRO A 545 28.34 14.47 -17.43
CA PRO A 545 28.10 14.58 -18.88
C PRO A 545 27.02 13.63 -19.41
N GLU A 546 26.68 12.59 -18.66
CA GLU A 546 25.56 11.68 -18.91
C GLU A 546 24.18 12.31 -18.65
N CYS A 547 24.14 13.52 -18.09
CA CYS A 547 22.91 14.22 -17.72
C CYS A 547 22.76 15.56 -18.45
N ALA A 548 21.52 15.94 -18.74
CA ALA A 548 21.15 17.28 -19.20
C ALA A 548 20.15 17.89 -18.21
N ALA A 549 20.63 18.83 -17.39
CA ALA A 549 19.83 19.55 -16.41
C ALA A 549 19.45 20.93 -16.94
N THR A 550 18.18 21.31 -16.80
CA THR A 550 17.68 22.66 -17.07
C THR A 550 17.35 23.34 -15.75
N LEU A 551 18.04 24.44 -15.42
CA LEU A 551 17.73 25.23 -14.22
C LEU A 551 16.45 26.04 -14.44
N VAL A 552 15.49 25.88 -13.54
CA VAL A 552 14.19 26.57 -13.55
C VAL A 552 14.10 27.45 -12.29
N PRO A 553 14.22 28.78 -12.42
CA PRO A 553 14.10 29.67 -11.27
C PRO A 553 12.70 29.56 -10.65
N SER A 554 12.63 29.47 -9.33
CA SER A 554 11.37 29.54 -8.60
C SER A 554 10.80 30.96 -8.68
N ALA A 555 9.55 31.09 -9.14
CA ALA A 555 8.85 32.37 -9.19
C ALA A 555 8.36 32.77 -7.77
N ASP A 556 9.29 33.18 -6.90
CA ASP A 556 9.10 33.86 -5.60
C ASP A 556 8.07 33.25 -4.61
N THR A 557 7.65 32.00 -4.82
CA THR A 557 6.53 31.39 -4.12
C THR A 557 6.83 29.94 -3.78
N ASN A 558 7.88 29.71 -3.00
CA ASN A 558 8.04 28.47 -2.22
C ASN A 558 6.71 28.06 -1.55
N GLY A 559 5.96 29.04 -1.03
CA GLY A 559 4.63 28.85 -0.47
C GLY A 559 3.58 28.33 -1.47
N LEU A 560 3.67 28.59 -2.78
CA LEU A 560 2.77 28.01 -3.76
C LEU A 560 3.01 26.50 -3.92
N GLY A 561 4.28 26.08 -3.98
CA GLY A 561 4.62 24.65 -4.02
C GLY A 561 4.15 23.91 -2.78
N VAL A 562 4.25 24.55 -1.61
CA VAL A 562 3.76 24.01 -0.34
C VAL A 562 2.24 23.94 -0.30
N ALA A 563 1.54 24.94 -0.83
CA ALA A 563 0.10 24.89 -0.98
C ALA A 563 -0.31 23.68 -1.84
N MET A 564 0.36 23.40 -2.96
CA MET A 564 0.05 22.21 -3.78
C MET A 564 0.16 20.90 -3.00
N VAL A 565 1.26 20.71 -2.26
CA VAL A 565 1.42 19.51 -1.42
C VAL A 565 0.36 19.45 -0.33
N THR A 566 0.03 20.59 0.28
CA THR A 566 -1.04 20.70 1.29
C THR A 566 -2.39 20.30 0.70
N ALA A 567 -2.69 20.69 -0.54
CA ALA A 567 -3.91 20.30 -1.25
C ALA A 567 -3.98 18.77 -1.45
N VAL A 568 -2.87 18.16 -1.86
CA VAL A 568 -2.76 16.70 -2.03
C VAL A 568 -2.91 16.00 -0.69
N ALA A 569 -2.25 16.48 0.36
CA ALA A 569 -2.36 15.94 1.72
C ALA A 569 -3.81 15.98 2.22
N GLN A 570 -4.49 17.13 2.06
CA GLN A 570 -5.89 17.30 2.42
C GLN A 570 -6.80 16.33 1.65
N ARG A 571 -6.56 16.18 0.34
CA ARG A 571 -7.29 15.25 -0.52
C ARG A 571 -7.13 13.82 -0.03
N VAL A 572 -5.90 13.37 0.22
CA VAL A 572 -5.62 12.00 0.71
C VAL A 572 -6.26 11.75 2.08
N LEU A 573 -6.19 12.73 3.00
CA LEU A 573 -6.86 12.63 4.31
C LEU A 573 -8.38 12.51 4.16
N THR A 574 -8.97 13.29 3.25
CA THR A 574 -10.41 13.24 2.97
C THR A 574 -10.80 11.91 2.36
N GLN A 575 -10.04 11.43 1.36
CA GLN A 575 -10.26 10.13 0.74
C GLN A 575 -10.17 9.00 1.76
N ARG A 576 -9.15 9.00 2.63
CA ARG A 576 -9.00 7.99 3.68
C ARG A 576 -10.19 8.02 4.65
N HIS A 577 -10.64 9.21 5.05
CA HIS A 577 -11.82 9.34 5.90
C HIS A 577 -13.07 8.76 5.25
N GLU A 578 -13.27 9.00 3.95
CA GLU A 578 -14.41 8.42 3.22
C GLU A 578 -14.32 6.89 3.10
N VAL A 579 -13.14 6.34 2.86
CA VAL A 579 -12.90 4.88 2.87
C VAL A 579 -13.27 4.30 4.25
N GLU A 580 -12.79 4.94 5.33
CA GLU A 580 -13.10 4.53 6.70
C GLU A 580 -14.60 4.58 7.01
N GLN A 581 -15.30 5.64 6.59
CA GLN A 581 -16.75 5.74 6.76
C GLN A 581 -17.52 4.64 6.00
N LEU A 582 -17.09 4.30 4.78
CA LEU A 582 -17.71 3.23 3.99
C LEU A 582 -17.49 1.85 4.62
N LEU A 583 -16.31 1.61 5.19
CA LEU A 583 -15.94 0.33 5.77
C LEU A 583 -16.37 0.15 7.23
N ALA A 584 -16.59 1.24 7.97
CA ALA A 584 -16.94 1.19 9.39
C ALA A 584 -18.16 0.28 9.72
N PRO A 585 -19.28 0.29 8.96
CA PRO A 585 -20.42 -0.60 9.25
C PRO A 585 -20.13 -2.09 9.10
N LEU A 586 -19.04 -2.46 8.41
CA LEU A 586 -18.62 -3.85 8.21
C LEU A 586 -17.69 -4.33 9.34
N ARG A 587 -17.13 -3.43 10.15
CA ARG A 587 -16.18 -3.77 11.21
C ARG A 587 -16.93 -3.99 12.53
N LEU A 588 -17.13 -5.25 12.87
CA LEU A 588 -17.87 -5.65 14.07
C LEU A 588 -16.99 -5.56 15.31
N SER A 589 -17.53 -4.94 16.38
CA SER A 589 -16.89 -4.97 17.69
C SER A 589 -17.11 -6.32 18.37
N ARG A 590 -16.32 -6.61 19.41
CA ARG A 590 -16.55 -7.78 20.26
C ARG A 590 -17.98 -7.82 20.81
N ALA A 591 -18.52 -6.68 21.24
CA ALA A 591 -19.87 -6.59 21.77
C ALA A 591 -20.94 -6.94 20.71
N ASP A 592 -20.72 -6.56 19.44
CA ASP A 592 -21.62 -6.95 18.35
C ASP A 592 -21.63 -8.47 18.16
N LEU A 593 -20.45 -9.10 18.22
CA LEU A 593 -20.31 -10.55 18.05
C LEU A 593 -20.89 -11.34 19.22
N GLU A 594 -20.71 -10.88 20.46
CA GLU A 594 -21.36 -11.47 21.65
C GLU A 594 -22.88 -11.36 21.56
N ARG A 595 -23.41 -10.25 21.00
CA ARG A 595 -24.85 -10.10 20.74
C ARG A 595 -25.33 -11.07 19.65
N VAL A 596 -24.59 -11.22 18.55
CA VAL A 596 -24.90 -12.20 17.49
C VAL A 596 -24.91 -13.63 18.06
N GLN A 597 -23.93 -13.99 18.88
CA GLN A 597 -23.87 -15.28 19.58
C GLN A 597 -25.12 -15.50 20.47
N GLY A 598 -25.50 -14.49 21.27
CA GLY A 598 -26.70 -14.56 22.12
C GLY A 598 -28.00 -14.72 21.32
N LEU A 599 -28.14 -13.99 20.22
CA LEU A 599 -29.30 -14.10 19.31
C LEU A 599 -29.35 -15.45 18.60
N MET A 600 -28.20 -15.97 18.14
CA MET A 600 -28.12 -17.30 17.56
C MET A 600 -28.58 -18.35 18.58
N ARG A 601 -28.10 -18.26 19.83
CA ARG A 601 -28.51 -19.18 20.89
C ARG A 601 -30.03 -19.13 21.13
N GLN A 602 -30.62 -17.94 21.16
CA GLN A 602 -32.07 -17.79 21.31
C GLN A 602 -32.83 -18.45 20.15
N GLU A 603 -32.41 -18.23 18.91
CA GLU A 603 -33.05 -18.85 17.74
C GLU A 603 -32.88 -20.37 17.70
N MET A 604 -31.76 -20.90 18.19
CA MET A 604 -31.59 -22.35 18.37
C MET A 604 -32.63 -22.94 19.34
N GLU A 605 -32.83 -22.31 20.51
CA GLU A 605 -33.85 -22.79 21.47
C GLU A 605 -35.26 -22.70 20.88
N ARG A 606 -35.57 -21.60 20.16
CA ARG A 606 -36.86 -21.46 19.46
C ARG A 606 -37.06 -22.53 18.40
N GLY A 607 -36.02 -22.85 17.63
CA GLY A 607 -36.04 -23.89 16.61
C GLY A 607 -36.23 -25.29 17.19
N LEU A 608 -35.68 -25.58 18.36
CA LEU A 608 -35.86 -26.88 19.02
C LEU A 608 -37.23 -27.02 19.70
N GLY A 609 -37.83 -25.91 20.15
CA GLY A 609 -39.10 -25.90 20.86
C GLY A 609 -40.29 -26.31 19.99
N ARG A 610 -41.17 -27.16 20.54
CA ARG A 610 -42.34 -27.71 19.84
C ARG A 610 -43.27 -26.63 19.27
N ASP A 611 -43.60 -25.63 20.10
CA ASP A 611 -44.57 -24.60 19.75
C ASP A 611 -43.91 -23.40 19.01
N SER A 612 -42.61 -23.18 19.25
CA SER A 612 -41.86 -22.06 18.67
C SER A 612 -41.17 -22.39 17.34
N ASN A 613 -41.02 -23.68 16.98
CA ASN A 613 -40.31 -24.09 15.76
C ASN A 613 -40.88 -23.45 14.50
N ALA A 614 -42.20 -23.30 14.39
CA ALA A 614 -42.84 -22.75 13.19
C ALA A 614 -42.40 -21.31 12.87
N ASP A 615 -42.15 -20.50 13.91
CA ASP A 615 -41.82 -19.07 13.79
C ASP A 615 -40.31 -18.78 13.96
N ALA A 616 -39.50 -19.82 14.21
CA ALA A 616 -38.05 -19.70 14.35
C ALA A 616 -37.38 -19.51 12.98
N SER A 617 -36.41 -18.60 12.92
CA SER A 617 -35.60 -18.39 11.71
C SER A 617 -34.60 -19.53 11.50
N VAL A 618 -34.04 -20.06 12.59
CA VAL A 618 -33.19 -21.26 12.59
C VAL A 618 -34.07 -22.49 12.84
N ARG A 619 -34.14 -23.40 11.85
CA ARG A 619 -35.17 -24.45 11.81
C ARG A 619 -34.89 -25.66 12.69
N MET A 620 -33.61 -25.91 13.03
CA MET A 620 -33.17 -27.01 13.92
C MET A 620 -33.81 -28.36 13.55
N LEU A 621 -33.61 -28.78 12.30
CA LEU A 621 -34.23 -29.95 11.69
C LEU A 621 -33.65 -31.26 12.24
N PRO A 622 -34.49 -32.16 12.78
CA PRO A 622 -34.07 -33.51 13.20
C PRO A 622 -33.59 -34.34 12.01
N THR A 623 -32.46 -35.03 12.16
CA THR A 623 -31.86 -35.83 11.07
C THR A 623 -32.07 -37.33 11.24
N TYR A 624 -32.54 -37.76 12.42
CA TYR A 624 -32.65 -39.17 12.84
C TYR A 624 -31.31 -39.92 12.94
N VAL A 625 -30.16 -39.23 12.76
CA VAL A 625 -28.84 -39.79 13.06
C VAL A 625 -28.60 -39.67 14.57
N CYS A 626 -28.65 -40.78 15.29
CA CYS A 626 -28.59 -40.79 16.75
C CYS A 626 -27.18 -41.03 17.32
N ASN A 627 -26.26 -41.54 16.50
CA ASN A 627 -24.91 -41.94 16.90
C ASN A 627 -23.88 -41.49 15.87
N THR A 628 -22.72 -41.02 16.33
CA THR A 628 -21.52 -40.86 15.51
C THR A 628 -20.88 -42.23 15.25
N PRO A 629 -19.93 -42.35 14.31
CA PRO A 629 -19.20 -43.60 14.14
C PRO A 629 -18.48 -44.02 15.43
N ASP A 630 -18.42 -45.33 15.70
CA ASP A 630 -17.75 -45.92 16.86
C ASP A 630 -16.67 -46.95 16.51
N GLY A 631 -16.40 -47.13 15.22
CA GLY A 631 -15.36 -48.01 14.70
C GLY A 631 -15.83 -49.45 14.49
N THR A 632 -17.10 -49.77 14.72
CA THR A 632 -17.70 -51.09 14.42
C THR A 632 -18.28 -51.19 13.00
N GLU A 633 -18.33 -50.09 12.26
CA GLU A 633 -18.93 -50.02 10.92
C GLU A 633 -18.15 -50.89 9.92
N ARG A 634 -18.82 -51.81 9.21
CA ARG A 634 -18.19 -52.65 8.18
C ARG A 634 -19.13 -52.84 7.00
N GLY A 635 -18.57 -52.93 5.80
CA GLY A 635 -19.31 -53.27 4.57
C GLY A 635 -19.04 -52.34 3.40
N ASP A 636 -19.70 -52.63 2.28
CA ASP A 636 -19.64 -51.87 1.05
C ASP A 636 -20.92 -51.05 0.89
N PHE A 637 -20.78 -49.75 0.67
CA PHE A 637 -21.88 -48.79 0.63
C PHE A 637 -21.80 -47.93 -0.63
N LEU A 638 -22.95 -47.58 -1.19
CA LEU A 638 -23.04 -46.50 -2.17
C LEU A 638 -23.29 -45.18 -1.44
N ALA A 639 -22.70 -44.11 -1.92
CA ALA A 639 -23.02 -42.77 -1.49
C ALA A 639 -23.27 -41.85 -2.69
N LEU A 640 -24.29 -41.00 -2.57
CA LEU A 640 -24.60 -39.96 -3.52
C LEU A 640 -24.34 -38.61 -2.85
N ASP A 641 -23.78 -37.66 -3.60
CA ASP A 641 -23.57 -36.30 -3.11
C ASP A 641 -24.10 -35.28 -4.10
N LEU A 642 -25.26 -34.71 -3.77
CA LEU A 642 -25.94 -33.68 -4.53
C LEU A 642 -26.09 -32.41 -3.70
N GLY A 643 -25.37 -31.36 -4.08
CA GLY A 643 -25.46 -30.05 -3.42
C GLY A 643 -25.09 -28.86 -4.31
N GLY A 644 -24.72 -29.10 -5.57
CA GLY A 644 -24.33 -28.09 -6.56
C GLY A 644 -24.38 -28.67 -7.97
N THR A 645 -23.68 -28.05 -8.92
CA THR A 645 -23.58 -28.52 -10.32
C THR A 645 -22.79 -29.82 -10.48
N ASN A 646 -21.89 -30.12 -9.54
CA ASN A 646 -21.12 -31.36 -9.51
C ASN A 646 -21.84 -32.36 -8.62
N PHE A 647 -22.48 -33.34 -9.25
CA PHE A 647 -23.05 -34.51 -8.59
C PHE A 647 -21.99 -35.59 -8.47
N ARG A 648 -21.87 -36.27 -7.33
CA ARG A 648 -20.90 -37.36 -7.16
C ARG A 648 -21.58 -38.66 -6.79
N VAL A 649 -21.09 -39.74 -7.39
CA VAL A 649 -21.44 -41.10 -7.02
C VAL A 649 -20.18 -41.76 -6.48
N LEU A 650 -20.30 -42.40 -5.31
CA LEU A 650 -19.19 -43.03 -4.62
C LEU A 650 -19.55 -44.46 -4.23
N VAL A 651 -18.55 -45.34 -4.25
CA VAL A 651 -18.57 -46.60 -3.49
C VAL A 651 -17.55 -46.48 -2.36
N VAL A 652 -17.99 -46.77 -1.15
CA VAL A 652 -17.20 -46.68 0.08
C VAL A 652 -17.15 -48.06 0.72
N ARG A 653 -15.95 -48.62 0.83
CA ARG A 653 -15.69 -49.89 1.49
C ARG A 653 -15.09 -49.63 2.86
N VAL A 654 -15.86 -49.92 3.90
CA VAL A 654 -15.43 -49.76 5.29
C VAL A 654 -14.90 -51.10 5.79
N MET A 655 -13.59 -51.17 5.99
CA MET A 655 -12.87 -52.36 6.45
C MET A 655 -12.25 -52.11 7.84
N GLN A 656 -11.72 -53.16 8.47
CA GLN A 656 -11.04 -53.04 9.75
C GLN A 656 -9.75 -52.21 9.66
N GLU A 657 -9.09 -52.24 8.50
CA GLU A 657 -7.83 -51.54 8.23
C GLU A 657 -8.02 -50.08 7.80
N GLY A 658 -9.26 -49.65 7.55
CA GLY A 658 -9.60 -48.29 7.12
C GLY A 658 -10.71 -48.25 6.07
N ILE A 659 -10.84 -47.10 5.42
CA ILE A 659 -11.85 -46.83 4.39
C ILE A 659 -11.19 -46.74 3.02
N HIS A 660 -11.72 -47.50 2.04
CA HIS A 660 -11.35 -47.40 0.64
C HIS A 660 -12.51 -46.83 -0.17
N MET A 661 -12.23 -45.84 -1.02
CA MET A 661 -13.26 -45.13 -1.77
C MET A 661 -12.91 -45.07 -3.25
N ALA A 662 -13.92 -45.21 -4.11
CA ALA A 662 -13.86 -44.79 -5.49
C ALA A 662 -15.04 -43.86 -5.77
N SER A 663 -14.82 -42.81 -6.55
CA SER A 663 -15.83 -41.79 -6.83
C SER A 663 -15.74 -41.30 -8.26
N GLU A 664 -16.87 -40.85 -8.81
CA GLU A 664 -16.93 -40.18 -10.09
C GLU A 664 -17.81 -38.92 -10.00
N ILE A 665 -17.40 -37.87 -10.73
CA ILE A 665 -18.10 -36.58 -10.77
C ILE A 665 -18.89 -36.50 -12.07
N TYR A 666 -20.17 -36.19 -11.95
CA TYR A 666 -21.12 -35.97 -13.02
C TYR A 666 -21.61 -34.52 -12.99
N VAL A 667 -21.57 -33.86 -14.14
CA VAL A 667 -22.14 -32.51 -14.26
C VAL A 667 -23.64 -32.62 -14.41
N VAL A 668 -24.39 -31.87 -13.59
CA VAL A 668 -25.84 -31.69 -13.74
C VAL A 668 -26.07 -30.43 -14.59
N PRO A 669 -26.57 -30.54 -15.83
CA PRO A 669 -26.81 -29.38 -16.67
C PRO A 669 -27.84 -28.41 -16.06
N THR A 670 -27.69 -27.11 -16.29
CA THR A 670 -28.64 -26.08 -15.79
C THR A 670 -30.08 -26.36 -16.24
N SER A 671 -30.27 -26.84 -17.47
CA SER A 671 -31.57 -27.22 -18.00
C SER A 671 -32.24 -28.36 -17.22
N ILE A 672 -31.45 -29.22 -16.57
CA ILE A 672 -31.93 -30.30 -15.70
C ILE A 672 -32.16 -29.77 -14.28
N MET A 673 -31.23 -28.97 -13.74
CA MET A 673 -31.36 -28.33 -12.41
C MET A 673 -32.61 -27.45 -12.27
N GLN A 674 -33.01 -26.81 -13.36
CA GLN A 674 -34.16 -25.89 -13.43
C GLN A 674 -35.35 -26.49 -14.19
N GLY A 675 -35.27 -27.78 -14.57
CA GLY A 675 -36.28 -28.48 -15.36
C GLY A 675 -37.41 -29.09 -14.50
N THR A 676 -37.73 -30.35 -14.78
CA THR A 676 -38.69 -31.13 -13.97
C THR A 676 -37.95 -32.05 -12.99
N GLY A 677 -38.59 -32.37 -11.88
CA GLY A 677 -38.08 -33.34 -10.91
C GLY A 677 -37.84 -34.70 -11.55
N GLU A 678 -38.76 -35.14 -12.42
CA GLU A 678 -38.60 -36.37 -13.19
C GLU A 678 -37.28 -36.39 -13.96
N ALA A 679 -36.98 -35.34 -14.74
CA ALA A 679 -35.74 -35.25 -15.51
C ALA A 679 -34.48 -35.21 -14.62
N LEU A 680 -34.56 -34.53 -13.47
CA LEU A 680 -33.44 -34.46 -12.51
C LEU A 680 -33.13 -35.84 -11.90
N PHE A 681 -34.14 -36.52 -11.37
CA PHE A 681 -33.93 -37.83 -10.72
C PHE A 681 -33.62 -38.93 -11.74
N ASP A 682 -34.16 -38.84 -12.96
CA ASP A 682 -33.77 -39.72 -14.07
C ASP A 682 -32.28 -39.58 -14.43
N HIS A 683 -31.78 -38.34 -14.52
CA HIS A 683 -30.35 -38.05 -14.74
C HIS A 683 -29.48 -38.60 -13.60
N ILE A 684 -29.92 -38.47 -12.35
CA ILE A 684 -29.22 -39.04 -11.18
C ILE A 684 -29.09 -40.56 -11.31
N ILE A 685 -30.15 -41.26 -11.69
CA ILE A 685 -30.11 -42.72 -11.86
C ILE A 685 -29.21 -43.14 -13.02
N GLU A 686 -29.23 -42.41 -14.14
CA GLU A 686 -28.32 -42.66 -15.27
C GLU A 686 -26.85 -42.55 -14.84
N CYS A 687 -26.51 -41.54 -14.03
CA CYS A 687 -25.17 -41.39 -13.46
C CYS A 687 -24.80 -42.56 -12.53
N ILE A 688 -25.74 -43.03 -11.69
CA ILE A 688 -25.52 -44.18 -10.81
C ILE A 688 -25.25 -45.45 -11.60
N MET A 689 -26.05 -45.71 -12.64
CA MET A 689 -25.90 -46.90 -13.50
C MET A 689 -24.58 -46.88 -14.27
N ASP A 690 -24.18 -45.72 -14.80
CA ASP A 690 -22.88 -45.55 -15.46
C ASP A 690 -21.72 -45.84 -14.50
N PHE A 691 -21.75 -45.27 -13.29
CA PHE A 691 -20.74 -45.50 -12.27
C PHE A 691 -20.66 -46.99 -11.86
N GLN A 692 -21.80 -47.60 -11.54
CA GLN A 692 -21.86 -49.01 -11.15
C GLN A 692 -21.37 -49.93 -12.28
N THR A 693 -21.64 -49.59 -13.54
CA THR A 693 -21.12 -50.34 -14.70
C THR A 693 -19.59 -50.27 -14.74
N LYS A 694 -19.01 -49.07 -14.60
CA LYS A 694 -17.55 -48.87 -14.58
C LYS A 694 -16.86 -49.58 -13.41
N GLN A 695 -17.53 -49.65 -12.26
CA GLN A 695 -17.01 -50.29 -11.04
C GLN A 695 -17.33 -51.80 -10.95
N ASN A 696 -18.04 -52.39 -11.93
CA ASN A 696 -18.52 -53.77 -11.90
C ASN A 696 -19.42 -54.11 -10.69
N LEU A 697 -20.33 -53.18 -10.35
CA LEU A 697 -21.24 -53.27 -9.20
C LEU A 697 -22.73 -53.42 -9.59
N MET A 698 -23.05 -53.52 -10.88
CA MET A 698 -24.44 -53.58 -11.38
C MET A 698 -25.28 -54.75 -10.83
N GLU A 699 -24.64 -55.87 -10.47
CA GLU A 699 -25.32 -57.05 -9.92
C GLU A 699 -25.43 -57.03 -8.38
N GLN A 700 -24.84 -56.02 -7.71
CA GLN A 700 -24.80 -55.94 -6.25
C GLN A 700 -25.89 -54.99 -5.72
N VAL A 701 -26.58 -55.41 -4.66
CA VAL A 701 -27.51 -54.56 -3.90
C VAL A 701 -26.76 -53.95 -2.73
N LEU A 702 -26.24 -52.74 -2.92
CA LEU A 702 -25.49 -52.01 -1.89
C LEU A 702 -26.42 -51.05 -1.13
N PRO A 703 -26.33 -50.96 0.21
CA PRO A 703 -27.01 -49.91 0.95
C PRO A 703 -26.48 -48.53 0.51
N LEU A 704 -27.40 -47.61 0.27
CA LEU A 704 -27.11 -46.28 -0.27
C LEU A 704 -27.43 -45.19 0.75
N GLY A 705 -26.42 -44.37 1.05
CA GLY A 705 -26.58 -43.08 1.72
C GLY A 705 -26.70 -41.94 0.69
N PHE A 706 -27.74 -41.12 0.80
CA PHE A 706 -27.98 -40.02 -0.12
C PHE A 706 -27.72 -38.68 0.57
N THR A 707 -26.54 -38.09 0.33
CA THR A 707 -26.29 -36.70 0.71
C THR A 707 -27.05 -35.76 -0.22
N PHE A 708 -28.12 -35.18 0.30
CA PHE A 708 -29.01 -34.25 -0.39
C PHE A 708 -28.99 -32.91 0.35
N SER A 709 -28.18 -32.00 -0.17
CA SER A 709 -27.74 -30.80 0.56
C SER A 709 -28.75 -29.65 0.45
N PHE A 710 -30.03 -29.92 0.70
CA PHE A 710 -31.11 -28.94 0.66
C PHE A 710 -31.98 -29.05 1.92
N PRO A 711 -32.69 -27.98 2.30
CA PRO A 711 -33.56 -28.00 3.47
C PRO A 711 -34.66 -29.07 3.32
N CYS A 712 -34.62 -30.08 4.19
CA CYS A 712 -35.52 -31.22 4.17
C CYS A 712 -36.17 -31.44 5.53
N LYS A 713 -37.49 -31.60 5.57
CA LYS A 713 -38.17 -32.14 6.75
C LYS A 713 -38.05 -33.66 6.70
N GLN A 714 -37.11 -34.20 7.47
CA GLN A 714 -37.00 -35.65 7.62
C GLN A 714 -38.13 -36.17 8.52
N LEU A 715 -38.68 -37.32 8.13
CA LEU A 715 -39.66 -38.08 8.92
C LEU A 715 -39.07 -39.43 9.38
N GLY A 716 -37.84 -39.71 8.96
CA GLY A 716 -37.05 -40.89 9.26
C GLY A 716 -35.71 -40.82 8.52
N LEU A 717 -34.83 -41.79 8.74
CA LEU A 717 -33.53 -41.85 8.07
C LEU A 717 -33.66 -41.95 6.54
N ASP A 718 -34.66 -42.68 6.02
CA ASP A 718 -34.86 -42.91 4.57
C ASP A 718 -36.08 -42.17 4.00
N LYS A 719 -36.55 -41.10 4.68
CA LYS A 719 -37.72 -40.33 4.25
C LYS A 719 -37.55 -38.84 4.51
N ALA A 720 -37.50 -38.04 3.45
CA ALA A 720 -37.23 -36.60 3.54
C ALA A 720 -38.05 -35.78 2.56
N LEU A 721 -38.89 -34.88 3.09
CA LEU A 721 -39.67 -33.94 2.29
C LEU A 721 -38.84 -32.69 1.98
N LEU A 722 -38.60 -32.39 0.71
CA LEU A 722 -37.92 -31.16 0.31
C LEU A 722 -38.78 -29.94 0.69
N LEU A 723 -38.24 -29.02 1.50
CA LEU A 723 -38.98 -27.83 1.93
C LEU A 723 -38.91 -26.70 0.90
N THR A 724 -37.71 -26.44 0.38
CA THR A 724 -37.46 -25.42 -0.63
C THR A 724 -36.15 -25.71 -1.34
N TRP A 725 -36.06 -25.32 -2.61
CA TRP A 725 -34.78 -25.31 -3.31
C TRP A 725 -33.90 -24.14 -2.87
N THR A 726 -32.60 -24.35 -2.94
CA THR A 726 -31.55 -23.35 -2.71
C THR A 726 -30.44 -23.53 -3.75
N LYS A 727 -29.37 -22.71 -3.70
CA LYS A 727 -28.13 -22.90 -4.49
C LYS A 727 -28.34 -23.01 -6.02
N GLY A 728 -29.37 -22.35 -6.55
CA GLY A 728 -29.65 -22.28 -8.00
C GLY A 728 -30.47 -23.44 -8.59
N PHE A 729 -30.89 -24.42 -7.78
CA PHE A 729 -31.86 -25.43 -8.20
C PHE A 729 -33.28 -24.87 -8.22
N SER A 730 -34.11 -25.33 -9.14
CA SER A 730 -35.54 -24.98 -9.20
C SER A 730 -36.40 -26.04 -9.89
N ALA A 731 -35.97 -27.31 -9.86
CA ALA A 731 -36.67 -28.41 -10.51
C ALA A 731 -38.12 -28.52 -9.99
N SER A 732 -39.07 -28.42 -10.92
CA SER A 732 -40.50 -28.42 -10.60
C SER A 732 -41.00 -29.79 -10.15
N GLY A 733 -41.99 -29.83 -9.26
CA GLY A 733 -42.55 -31.09 -8.75
C GLY A 733 -41.73 -31.79 -7.66
N CYS A 734 -40.63 -31.20 -7.17
CA CYS A 734 -39.86 -31.76 -6.05
C CYS A 734 -40.25 -31.21 -4.68
N VAL A 735 -40.62 -29.93 -4.60
CA VAL A 735 -40.94 -29.27 -3.32
C VAL A 735 -42.19 -29.91 -2.70
N GLY A 736 -42.10 -30.25 -1.42
CA GLY A 736 -43.12 -30.99 -0.66
C GLY A 736 -43.13 -32.50 -0.91
N GLN A 737 -42.33 -33.01 -1.84
CA GLN A 737 -42.25 -34.45 -2.14
C GLN A 737 -41.10 -35.12 -1.39
N ASP A 738 -41.24 -36.43 -1.18
CA ASP A 738 -40.20 -37.27 -0.59
C ASP A 738 -39.10 -37.56 -1.62
N VAL A 739 -37.90 -37.02 -1.40
CA VAL A 739 -36.79 -37.13 -2.36
C VAL A 739 -36.28 -38.56 -2.50
N VAL A 740 -36.44 -39.40 -1.48
CA VAL A 740 -36.10 -40.82 -1.55
C VAL A 740 -37.12 -41.55 -2.42
N GLN A 741 -38.40 -41.20 -2.29
CA GLN A 741 -39.45 -41.73 -3.16
C GLN A 741 -39.25 -41.32 -4.61
N LEU A 742 -38.93 -40.06 -4.89
CA LEU A 742 -38.62 -39.58 -6.24
C LEU A 742 -37.44 -40.35 -6.87
N LEU A 743 -36.39 -40.63 -6.08
CA LEU A 743 -35.25 -41.43 -6.53
C LEU A 743 -35.64 -42.89 -6.80
N ARG A 744 -36.47 -43.50 -5.93
CA ARG A 744 -37.00 -44.87 -6.12
C ARG A 744 -37.87 -44.97 -7.39
N GLU A 745 -38.71 -43.97 -7.65
CA GLU A 745 -39.54 -43.91 -8.86
C GLU A 745 -38.70 -43.74 -10.13
N ALA A 746 -37.65 -42.92 -10.08
CA ALA A 746 -36.70 -42.81 -11.19
C ALA A 746 -35.96 -44.12 -11.44
N ALA A 747 -35.54 -44.83 -10.37
CA ALA A 747 -34.92 -46.14 -10.49
C ALA A 747 -35.86 -47.15 -11.17
N GLN A 748 -37.15 -47.12 -10.82
CA GLN A 748 -38.16 -47.95 -11.48
C GLN A 748 -38.34 -47.60 -12.96
N ARG A 749 -38.42 -46.31 -13.32
CA ARG A 749 -38.53 -45.85 -14.72
C ARG A 749 -37.33 -46.28 -15.56
N LYS A 750 -36.12 -46.22 -15.00
CA LYS A 750 -34.86 -46.63 -15.66
C LYS A 750 -34.54 -48.12 -15.53
N GLN A 751 -35.45 -48.92 -14.96
CA GLN A 751 -35.30 -50.36 -14.78
C GLN A 751 -34.10 -50.77 -13.90
N HIS A 752 -33.68 -49.90 -12.97
CA HIS A 752 -32.64 -50.20 -11.98
C HIS A 752 -33.27 -50.74 -10.68
N LEU A 753 -33.38 -52.07 -10.59
CA LEU A 753 -34.12 -52.76 -9.51
C LEU A 753 -33.29 -53.01 -8.23
N ALA A 754 -31.99 -52.68 -8.22
CA ALA A 754 -31.05 -53.01 -7.15
C ALA A 754 -30.76 -51.85 -6.16
N LEU A 755 -31.52 -50.75 -6.22
CA LEU A 755 -31.29 -49.57 -5.39
C LEU A 755 -31.86 -49.72 -3.98
N LYS A 756 -30.99 -49.73 -2.95
CA LYS A 756 -31.41 -49.79 -1.54
C LYS A 756 -31.03 -48.50 -0.80
N VAL A 757 -31.88 -47.47 -0.90
CA VAL A 757 -31.69 -46.22 -0.13
C VAL A 757 -32.03 -46.48 1.34
N VAL A 758 -31.04 -46.31 2.23
CA VAL A 758 -31.18 -46.54 3.68
C VAL A 758 -31.08 -45.25 4.49
N ALA A 759 -30.50 -44.20 3.92
CA ALA A 759 -30.39 -42.91 4.58
C ALA A 759 -30.40 -41.77 3.56
N VAL A 760 -30.98 -40.64 3.95
CA VAL A 760 -30.80 -39.32 3.33
C VAL A 760 -30.24 -38.36 4.38
N VAL A 761 -29.19 -37.63 4.01
CA VAL A 761 -28.42 -36.80 4.94
C VAL A 761 -28.11 -35.44 4.33
N ASN A 762 -27.90 -34.44 5.19
CA ASN A 762 -27.37 -33.14 4.78
C ASN A 762 -25.83 -33.19 4.68
N ASP A 763 -25.22 -32.30 3.89
CA ASP A 763 -23.75 -32.19 3.74
C ASP A 763 -23.04 -31.90 5.06
N THR A 764 -23.63 -31.08 5.93
CA THR A 764 -23.11 -30.84 7.29
C THR A 764 -23.02 -32.13 8.09
N VAL A 765 -24.09 -32.94 8.08
CA VAL A 765 -24.18 -34.22 8.81
C VAL A 765 -23.19 -35.22 8.25
N GLY A 766 -23.10 -35.32 6.92
CA GLY A 766 -22.09 -36.15 6.26
C GLY A 766 -20.67 -35.76 6.69
N THR A 767 -20.36 -34.45 6.66
CA THR A 767 -19.05 -33.94 7.07
C THR A 767 -18.73 -34.26 8.54
N MET A 768 -19.70 -34.07 9.45
CA MET A 768 -19.56 -34.45 10.87
C MET A 768 -19.26 -35.94 11.02
N MET A 769 -19.98 -36.80 10.30
CA MET A 769 -19.84 -38.26 10.38
C MET A 769 -18.52 -38.74 9.78
N ALA A 770 -18.09 -38.16 8.66
CA ALA A 770 -16.81 -38.45 8.04
C ALA A 770 -15.63 -38.13 8.96
N CYS A 771 -15.67 -36.97 9.62
CA CYS A 771 -14.67 -36.55 10.60
C CYS A 771 -14.82 -37.32 11.93
N GLY A 772 -16.04 -37.70 12.32
CA GLY A 772 -16.32 -38.54 13.50
C GLY A 772 -15.73 -39.94 13.43
N TYR A 773 -15.54 -40.46 12.23
CA TYR A 773 -14.79 -41.70 12.03
C TYR A 773 -13.30 -41.56 12.40
N ASP A 774 -12.71 -40.40 12.15
CA ASP A 774 -11.28 -40.15 12.40
C ASP A 774 -11.02 -39.58 13.82
N ASP A 775 -11.93 -38.76 14.36
CA ASP A 775 -11.90 -38.23 15.73
C ASP A 775 -13.28 -38.44 16.42
N PRO A 776 -13.37 -39.34 17.42
CA PRO A 776 -14.61 -39.60 18.16
C PRO A 776 -15.21 -38.39 18.90
N ARG A 777 -14.43 -37.30 19.06
CA ARG A 777 -14.91 -36.04 19.65
C ARG A 777 -15.63 -35.15 18.63
N CYS A 778 -15.68 -35.55 17.36
CA CYS A 778 -16.34 -34.77 16.31
C CYS A 778 -17.86 -34.89 16.41
N GLU A 779 -18.47 -33.86 16.97
CA GLU A 779 -19.91 -33.78 17.23
C GLU A 779 -20.55 -32.56 16.57
N ILE A 780 -19.80 -31.87 15.71
CA ILE A 780 -20.25 -30.70 14.95
C ILE A 780 -19.78 -30.85 13.50
N GLY A 781 -20.66 -30.59 12.55
CA GLY A 781 -20.35 -30.46 11.13
C GLY A 781 -20.55 -29.02 10.68
N LEU A 782 -19.60 -28.46 9.95
CA LEU A 782 -19.62 -27.09 9.46
C LEU A 782 -19.33 -27.06 7.96
N ILE A 783 -20.18 -26.35 7.21
CA ILE A 783 -19.96 -26.06 5.79
C ILE A 783 -19.76 -24.56 5.62
N VAL A 784 -18.67 -24.18 4.97
CA VAL A 784 -18.40 -22.79 4.54
C VAL A 784 -17.81 -22.79 3.12
N GLY A 785 -18.70 -22.78 2.13
CA GLY A 785 -18.37 -22.84 0.70
C GLY A 785 -19.28 -21.93 -0.10
N THR A 786 -19.98 -22.47 -1.09
CA THR A 786 -21.02 -21.73 -1.85
C THR A 786 -22.13 -21.23 -0.92
N GLY A 787 -22.58 -22.08 0.01
CA GLY A 787 -23.45 -21.72 1.13
C GLY A 787 -22.73 -21.86 2.47
N THR A 788 -23.46 -21.65 3.57
CA THR A 788 -22.98 -22.01 4.90
C THR A 788 -24.08 -22.63 5.74
N ASN A 789 -23.74 -23.71 6.43
CA ASN A 789 -24.64 -24.41 7.35
C ASN A 789 -23.83 -25.12 8.46
N ALA A 790 -24.50 -25.48 9.54
CA ALA A 790 -23.93 -26.31 10.58
C ALA A 790 -24.91 -27.36 11.11
N CYS A 791 -24.37 -28.45 11.63
CA CYS A 791 -25.10 -29.45 12.41
C CYS A 791 -24.34 -29.79 13.69
N TYR A 792 -25.02 -30.33 14.69
CA TYR A 792 -24.38 -30.82 15.91
C TYR A 792 -25.21 -31.89 16.62
N MET A 793 -24.58 -32.65 17.53
CA MET A 793 -25.27 -33.62 18.38
C MET A 793 -25.98 -32.93 19.55
N GLU A 794 -27.31 -32.96 19.56
CA GLU A 794 -28.18 -32.41 20.60
C GLU A 794 -28.76 -33.53 21.49
N GLU A 795 -29.06 -33.19 22.74
CA GLU A 795 -29.75 -34.09 23.68
C GLU A 795 -31.21 -34.23 23.29
N ARG A 796 -31.73 -35.47 23.14
CA ARG A 796 -33.10 -35.68 22.63
C ARG A 796 -34.19 -35.05 23.49
N LYS A 797 -33.98 -34.97 24.81
CA LYS A 797 -34.85 -34.21 25.74
C LYS A 797 -35.09 -32.74 25.33
N ASN A 798 -34.19 -32.14 24.55
CA ASN A 798 -34.30 -30.76 24.09
C ASN A 798 -35.02 -30.67 22.73
N VAL A 799 -35.21 -31.78 22.00
CA VAL A 799 -35.76 -31.81 20.64
C VAL A 799 -37.28 -31.98 20.71
N GLY A 800 -38.01 -30.91 20.99
CA GLY A 800 -39.46 -30.93 21.18
C GLY A 800 -40.28 -31.29 19.92
N THR A 801 -39.63 -31.39 18.75
CA THR A 801 -40.25 -31.73 17.46
C THR A 801 -40.29 -33.22 17.15
N VAL A 802 -39.65 -34.07 17.97
CA VAL A 802 -39.62 -35.53 17.83
C VAL A 802 -40.00 -36.18 19.15
N GLU A 803 -40.69 -37.32 19.11
CA GLU A 803 -41.03 -38.07 20.32
C GLU A 803 -39.81 -38.83 20.90
N GLY A 804 -39.76 -38.95 22.23
CA GLY A 804 -38.74 -39.68 22.97
C GLY A 804 -37.56 -38.82 23.42
N GLU A 805 -37.24 -38.91 24.71
CA GLU A 805 -36.26 -38.05 25.39
C GLU A 805 -34.86 -38.69 25.59
N GLU A 806 -34.74 -40.00 25.37
CA GLU A 806 -33.50 -40.75 25.64
C GLU A 806 -32.49 -40.65 24.49
N GLY A 807 -31.23 -40.43 24.84
CA GLY A 807 -30.10 -40.39 23.91
C GLY A 807 -29.91 -39.04 23.24
N ARG A 808 -29.23 -39.05 22.10
CA ARG A 808 -28.85 -37.85 21.33
C ARG A 808 -29.31 -37.96 19.89
N MET A 809 -29.40 -36.83 19.22
CA MET A 809 -29.72 -36.76 17.80
C MET A 809 -28.95 -35.62 17.14
N CYS A 810 -28.39 -35.88 15.96
CA CYS A 810 -27.81 -34.83 15.15
C CYS A 810 -28.92 -33.90 14.64
N ILE A 811 -28.72 -32.60 14.83
CA ILE A 811 -29.63 -31.55 14.37
C ILE A 811 -28.96 -30.81 13.22
N ASN A 812 -29.63 -30.76 12.08
CA ASN A 812 -29.28 -29.85 10.99
C ASN A 812 -29.88 -28.47 11.31
N MET A 813 -29.05 -27.47 11.58
CA MET A 813 -29.53 -26.17 12.04
C MET A 813 -30.31 -25.41 10.97
N GLU A 814 -29.91 -25.56 9.70
CA GLU A 814 -30.28 -24.62 8.61
C GLU A 814 -30.02 -23.17 9.03
N TRP A 815 -28.84 -22.92 9.60
CA TRP A 815 -28.52 -21.63 10.23
C TRP A 815 -28.43 -20.46 9.25
N GLY A 816 -28.45 -20.73 7.95
CA GLY A 816 -28.31 -19.72 6.91
C GLY A 816 -29.47 -18.72 6.94
N ALA A 817 -30.64 -19.18 7.38
CA ALA A 817 -31.85 -18.38 7.56
C ALA A 817 -31.86 -17.52 8.84
N PHE A 818 -30.83 -17.61 9.70
CA PHE A 818 -30.71 -16.73 10.86
C PHE A 818 -30.78 -15.25 10.42
N GLY A 819 -31.57 -14.44 11.12
CA GLY A 819 -31.82 -13.04 10.77
C GLY A 819 -32.94 -12.81 9.75
N ASP A 820 -33.52 -13.85 9.13
CA ASP A 820 -34.68 -13.71 8.22
C ASP A 820 -35.91 -13.06 8.91
N ASN A 821 -35.96 -13.10 10.23
CA ASN A 821 -36.99 -12.46 11.06
C ASN A 821 -36.64 -11.02 11.49
N GLY A 822 -35.51 -10.46 11.02
CA GLY A 822 -35.06 -9.10 11.32
C GLY A 822 -34.12 -8.97 12.52
N CYS A 823 -33.82 -10.06 13.26
CA CYS A 823 -32.98 -9.95 14.47
C CYS A 823 -31.53 -9.52 14.22
N LEU A 824 -31.07 -9.55 12.96
CA LEU A 824 -29.74 -9.09 12.54
C LEU A 824 -29.75 -7.74 11.83
N ASP A 825 -30.87 -7.01 11.78
CA ASP A 825 -31.00 -5.76 11.02
C ASP A 825 -29.94 -4.71 11.37
N ASP A 826 -29.52 -4.65 12.63
CA ASP A 826 -28.51 -3.69 13.10
C ASP A 826 -27.13 -3.87 12.47
N ILE A 827 -26.78 -5.10 12.06
CA ILE A 827 -25.49 -5.42 11.41
C ILE A 827 -25.65 -5.70 9.91
N PHE A 828 -26.89 -5.68 9.40
CA PHE A 828 -27.21 -5.93 8.01
C PHE A 828 -27.11 -4.63 7.21
N THR A 829 -25.94 -4.41 6.63
CA THR A 829 -25.56 -3.13 6.02
C THR A 829 -26.37 -2.85 4.75
N THR A 830 -26.28 -1.62 4.25
CA THR A 830 -26.88 -1.23 2.97
C THR A 830 -26.34 -2.08 1.81
N PHE A 831 -25.05 -2.48 1.85
CA PHE A 831 -24.47 -3.36 0.83
C PHE A 831 -25.09 -4.75 0.87
N ASP A 832 -25.31 -5.29 2.07
CA ASP A 832 -25.95 -6.61 2.25
C ASP A 832 -27.39 -6.61 1.71
N ARG A 833 -28.14 -5.51 1.92
CA ARG A 833 -29.49 -5.31 1.34
C ARG A 833 -29.46 -5.27 -0.18
N MET A 834 -28.53 -4.52 -0.77
CA MET A 834 -28.38 -4.46 -2.24
C MET A 834 -28.11 -5.83 -2.86
N VAL A 835 -27.35 -6.68 -2.18
CA VAL A 835 -27.11 -8.07 -2.60
C VAL A 835 -28.38 -8.89 -2.43
N ASP A 836 -29.00 -8.86 -1.26
CA ASP A 836 -30.21 -9.61 -0.91
C ASP A 836 -31.36 -9.39 -1.89
N GLU A 837 -31.69 -8.12 -2.18
CA GLU A 837 -32.77 -7.71 -3.08
C GLU A 837 -32.63 -8.25 -4.51
N LYS A 838 -31.40 -8.53 -4.95
CA LYS A 838 -31.10 -9.04 -6.30
C LYS A 838 -30.92 -10.56 -6.35
N THR A 839 -31.03 -11.24 -5.21
CA THR A 839 -30.99 -12.70 -5.18
C THR A 839 -32.35 -13.31 -5.54
N ILE A 840 -32.36 -14.59 -5.92
CA ILE A 840 -33.60 -15.34 -6.19
C ILE A 840 -34.48 -15.54 -4.95
N ASN A 841 -33.91 -15.31 -3.77
CA ASN A 841 -34.49 -15.56 -2.45
C ASN A 841 -34.32 -14.32 -1.56
N ALA A 842 -34.78 -13.16 -2.04
CA ALA A 842 -34.75 -11.90 -1.28
C ALA A 842 -35.46 -12.05 0.08
N GLY A 843 -34.88 -11.44 1.12
CA GLY A 843 -35.35 -11.55 2.51
C GLY A 843 -35.13 -12.92 3.16
N LYS A 844 -34.44 -13.85 2.47
CA LYS A 844 -34.15 -15.20 2.97
C LYS A 844 -32.66 -15.50 2.99
N GLN A 845 -32.26 -16.46 3.82
CA GLN A 845 -30.86 -16.87 3.97
C GLN A 845 -29.94 -15.69 4.34
N ARG A 846 -30.43 -14.77 5.19
CA ARG A 846 -29.72 -13.52 5.47
C ARG A 846 -28.36 -13.74 6.11
N PHE A 847 -28.23 -14.65 7.07
CA PHE A 847 -26.93 -14.98 7.67
C PHE A 847 -25.98 -15.67 6.68
N GLU A 848 -26.50 -16.55 5.81
CA GLU A 848 -25.69 -17.17 4.75
C GLU A 848 -25.07 -16.11 3.82
N LYS A 849 -25.85 -15.10 3.45
CA LYS A 849 -25.42 -13.98 2.59
C LYS A 849 -24.29 -13.15 3.17
N LEU A 850 -24.14 -13.13 4.50
CA LEU A 850 -23.05 -12.42 5.17
C LEU A 850 -21.73 -13.22 5.20
N ILE A 851 -21.76 -14.53 4.90
CA ILE A 851 -20.64 -15.45 5.16
C ILE A 851 -20.16 -16.18 3.91
N SER A 852 -21.07 -16.69 3.08
CA SER A 852 -20.71 -17.70 2.08
C SER A 852 -20.09 -17.12 0.82
N GLY A 853 -19.26 -17.93 0.16
CA GLY A 853 -18.49 -17.54 -1.02
C GLY A 853 -19.34 -17.11 -2.23
N MET A 854 -20.62 -17.49 -2.29
CA MET A 854 -21.55 -17.04 -3.33
C MET A 854 -21.87 -15.54 -3.24
N TYR A 855 -21.82 -14.95 -2.05
CA TYR A 855 -22.31 -13.58 -1.82
C TYR A 855 -21.21 -12.58 -1.46
N LEU A 856 -20.10 -13.02 -0.84
CA LEU A 856 -19.01 -12.12 -0.43
C LEU A 856 -18.46 -11.27 -1.59
N GLY A 857 -18.33 -11.86 -2.76
CA GLY A 857 -17.88 -11.15 -3.96
C GLY A 857 -18.82 -10.04 -4.43
N GLU A 858 -20.13 -10.23 -4.28
CA GLU A 858 -21.11 -9.20 -4.61
C GLU A 858 -21.12 -8.07 -3.58
N ILE A 859 -20.90 -8.37 -2.29
CA ILE A 859 -20.72 -7.36 -1.25
C ILE A 859 -19.50 -6.50 -1.58
N VAL A 860 -18.36 -7.14 -1.89
CA VAL A 860 -17.15 -6.44 -2.36
C VAL A 860 -17.46 -5.57 -3.57
N ARG A 861 -18.11 -6.12 -4.61
CA ARG A 861 -18.45 -5.37 -5.83
C ARG A 861 -19.27 -4.12 -5.54
N HIS A 862 -20.25 -4.22 -4.65
CA HIS A 862 -21.10 -3.08 -4.25
C HIS A 862 -20.33 -2.01 -3.47
N ILE A 863 -19.40 -2.39 -2.60
CA ILE A 863 -18.51 -1.45 -1.91
C ILE A 863 -17.60 -0.73 -2.92
N LEU A 864 -17.01 -1.47 -3.87
CA LEU A 864 -16.16 -0.91 -4.91
C LEU A 864 -16.94 0.09 -5.79
N LEU A 865 -18.19 -0.22 -6.16
CA LEU A 865 -19.04 0.74 -6.88
C LEU A 865 -19.28 2.02 -6.09
N ALA A 866 -19.58 1.91 -4.78
CA ALA A 866 -19.76 3.09 -3.92
C ALA A 866 -18.47 3.92 -3.79
N MET A 867 -17.30 3.27 -3.74
CA MET A 867 -16.01 3.95 -3.76
C MET A 867 -15.74 4.67 -5.08
N VAL A 868 -16.14 4.08 -6.21
CA VAL A 868 -16.06 4.74 -7.53
C VAL A 868 -16.97 5.96 -7.60
N ASP A 869 -18.22 5.86 -7.13
CA ASP A 869 -19.17 6.98 -7.10
C ASP A 869 -18.63 8.17 -6.25
N LYS A 870 -17.83 7.85 -5.23
CA LYS A 870 -17.12 8.81 -4.37
C LYS A 870 -15.76 9.26 -4.91
N GLN A 871 -15.39 8.83 -6.12
CA GLN A 871 -14.10 9.15 -6.77
C GLN A 871 -12.86 8.66 -5.98
N LEU A 872 -13.02 7.61 -5.18
CA LEU A 872 -11.95 6.98 -4.39
C LEU A 872 -11.22 5.89 -5.18
N LEU A 873 -11.88 5.29 -6.18
CA LEU A 873 -11.36 4.22 -7.01
C LEU A 873 -11.52 4.52 -8.50
N PHE A 874 -10.62 3.98 -9.31
CA PHE A 874 -10.71 3.93 -10.79
C PHE A 874 -10.99 5.31 -11.42
N ARG A 875 -10.45 6.37 -10.82
CA ARG A 875 -10.64 7.77 -11.24
C ARG A 875 -12.13 8.18 -11.33
N GLY A 876 -12.98 7.57 -10.50
CA GLY A 876 -14.42 7.83 -10.47
C GLY A 876 -15.19 7.32 -11.69
N LYS A 877 -14.62 6.41 -12.47
CA LYS A 877 -15.26 5.86 -13.68
C LYS A 877 -15.46 4.34 -13.53
N PRO A 878 -16.70 3.85 -13.37
CA PRO A 878 -16.92 2.41 -13.27
C PRO A 878 -16.72 1.77 -14.64
N SER A 879 -15.91 0.71 -14.71
CA SER A 879 -15.85 -0.10 -15.93
C SER A 879 -17.18 -0.84 -16.14
N LEU A 880 -17.50 -1.20 -17.39
CA LEU A 880 -18.67 -2.04 -17.68
C LEU A 880 -18.59 -3.40 -16.96
N LYS A 881 -17.37 -3.88 -16.73
CA LYS A 881 -17.09 -5.15 -16.05
C LYS A 881 -17.39 -5.07 -14.56
N LEU A 882 -17.05 -3.98 -13.89
CA LEU A 882 -17.41 -3.77 -12.47
C LEU A 882 -18.94 -3.72 -12.24
N GLN A 883 -19.69 -3.28 -13.25
CA GLN A 883 -21.16 -3.28 -13.23
C GLN A 883 -21.77 -4.66 -13.47
N THR A 884 -20.97 -5.63 -13.96
CA THR A 884 -21.42 -7.00 -14.19
C THR A 884 -21.51 -7.76 -12.87
N ARG A 885 -22.70 -8.29 -12.58
CA ARG A 885 -22.96 -9.17 -11.43
C ARG A 885 -22.05 -10.41 -11.48
N ASP A 886 -21.62 -10.86 -10.31
CA ASP A 886 -20.85 -12.08 -10.07
C ASP A 886 -19.43 -12.08 -10.68
N ILE A 887 -18.89 -10.89 -11.03
CA ILE A 887 -17.52 -10.75 -11.56
C ILE A 887 -16.45 -11.16 -10.52
N PHE A 888 -16.70 -10.90 -9.24
CA PHE A 888 -15.82 -11.31 -8.13
C PHE A 888 -16.23 -12.70 -7.60
N GLN A 889 -15.75 -13.75 -8.24
CA GLN A 889 -15.85 -15.11 -7.69
C GLN A 889 -15.00 -15.27 -6.43
N THR A 890 -15.38 -16.19 -5.53
CA THR A 890 -14.67 -16.47 -4.26
C THR A 890 -13.16 -16.68 -4.44
N LYS A 891 -12.76 -17.33 -5.54
CA LYS A 891 -11.34 -17.56 -5.87
C LYS A 891 -10.54 -16.26 -5.93
N PHE A 892 -11.12 -15.17 -6.43
CA PHE A 892 -10.43 -13.89 -6.56
C PHE A 892 -10.21 -13.25 -5.19
N LEU A 893 -11.18 -13.34 -4.28
CA LEU A 893 -11.01 -12.86 -2.89
C LEU A 893 -9.85 -13.61 -2.22
N SER A 894 -9.82 -14.94 -2.34
CA SER A 894 -8.73 -15.76 -1.81
C SER A 894 -7.37 -15.38 -2.41
N THR A 895 -7.29 -15.17 -3.72
CA THR A 895 -6.03 -14.81 -4.37
C THR A 895 -5.56 -13.41 -3.98
N ILE A 896 -6.45 -12.41 -3.96
CA ILE A 896 -6.11 -11.01 -3.63
C ILE A 896 -5.54 -10.90 -2.20
N GLU A 897 -6.02 -11.72 -1.28
CA GLU A 897 -5.59 -11.72 0.12
C GLU A 897 -4.35 -12.57 0.42
N THR A 898 -3.73 -13.23 -0.58
CA THR A 898 -2.59 -14.12 -0.34
C THR A 898 -1.40 -13.40 0.33
N ASP A 899 -0.84 -14.01 1.36
CA ASP A 899 0.31 -13.47 2.11
C ASP A 899 1.54 -13.29 1.22
N GLY A 900 2.24 -12.15 1.41
CA GLY A 900 3.43 -11.82 0.63
C GLY A 900 3.18 -11.58 -0.87
N LEU A 901 1.92 -11.58 -1.30
CA LEU A 901 1.58 -11.28 -2.70
C LEU A 901 1.94 -9.81 -3.00
N ALA A 902 2.87 -9.64 -3.94
CA ALA A 902 3.22 -8.32 -4.46
C ALA A 902 1.96 -7.65 -5.02
N LEU A 903 1.77 -6.37 -4.71
CA LEU A 903 0.61 -5.59 -5.18
C LEU A 903 0.54 -5.53 -6.72
N GLN A 904 1.66 -5.71 -7.43
CA GLN A 904 1.69 -5.91 -8.89
C GLN A 904 0.87 -7.13 -9.36
N HIS A 905 0.84 -8.21 -8.57
CA HIS A 905 0.01 -9.37 -8.90
C HIS A 905 -1.47 -9.10 -8.63
N VAL A 906 -1.80 -8.35 -7.57
CA VAL A 906 -3.18 -7.88 -7.32
C VAL A 906 -3.65 -7.04 -8.52
N GLN A 907 -2.83 -6.11 -8.99
CA GLN A 907 -3.10 -5.35 -10.20
C GLN A 907 -3.27 -6.24 -11.43
N GLY A 908 -2.47 -7.30 -11.56
CA GLY A 908 -2.61 -8.32 -12.62
C GLY A 908 -3.97 -9.00 -12.58
N ILE A 909 -4.44 -9.42 -11.41
CA ILE A 909 -5.76 -10.04 -11.22
C ILE A 909 -6.88 -9.07 -11.60
N LEU A 910 -6.78 -7.81 -11.16
CA LEU A 910 -7.77 -6.78 -11.51
C LEU A 910 -7.78 -6.51 -13.01
N ARG A 911 -6.62 -6.52 -13.67
CA ARG A 911 -6.50 -6.41 -15.13
C ARG A 911 -7.12 -7.60 -15.86
N ASP A 912 -6.96 -8.82 -15.34
CA ASP A 912 -7.62 -10.03 -15.88
C ASP A 912 -9.14 -9.96 -15.76
N LEU A 913 -9.65 -9.22 -14.77
CA LEU A 913 -11.07 -8.87 -14.62
C LEU A 913 -11.48 -7.66 -15.48
N GLU A 914 -10.60 -7.15 -16.33
CA GLU A 914 -10.80 -5.96 -17.16
C GLU A 914 -11.11 -4.71 -16.31
N LEU A 915 -10.47 -4.62 -15.13
CA LEU A 915 -10.49 -3.45 -14.25
C LEU A 915 -9.14 -2.73 -14.37
N ASP A 916 -9.17 -1.49 -14.89
CA ASP A 916 -7.98 -0.65 -15.01
C ASP A 916 -7.66 -0.02 -13.65
N ALA A 917 -6.95 -0.79 -12.81
CA ALA A 917 -6.60 -0.42 -11.45
C ALA A 917 -5.19 0.19 -11.39
N SER A 918 -5.05 1.32 -10.67
CA SER A 918 -3.75 1.81 -10.22
C SER A 918 -3.18 0.94 -9.09
N PHE A 919 -1.98 1.28 -8.63
CA PHE A 919 -1.40 0.65 -7.46
C PHE A 919 -2.21 0.95 -6.19
N GLU A 920 -2.59 2.21 -6.02
CA GLU A 920 -3.44 2.70 -4.94
C GLU A 920 -4.83 2.05 -4.97
N ASP A 921 -5.42 1.90 -6.17
CA ASP A 921 -6.67 1.16 -6.33
C ASP A 921 -6.53 -0.28 -5.83
N SER A 922 -5.39 -0.94 -6.12
CA SER A 922 -5.13 -2.33 -5.70
C SER A 922 -5.02 -2.46 -4.19
N VAL A 923 -4.46 -1.46 -3.50
CA VAL A 923 -4.40 -1.42 -2.03
C VAL A 923 -5.82 -1.32 -1.44
N LEU A 924 -6.64 -0.40 -1.96
CA LEU A 924 -8.00 -0.21 -1.48
C LEU A 924 -8.89 -1.43 -1.75
N VAL A 925 -8.78 -2.05 -2.93
CA VAL A 925 -9.52 -3.29 -3.25
C VAL A 925 -9.15 -4.41 -2.28
N ARG A 926 -7.85 -4.57 -1.98
CA ARG A 926 -7.40 -5.58 -1.00
C ARG A 926 -7.98 -5.30 0.39
N GLU A 927 -7.97 -4.05 0.84
CA GLU A 927 -8.54 -3.66 2.15
C GLU A 927 -10.05 -3.96 2.23
N VAL A 928 -10.80 -3.70 1.15
CA VAL A 928 -12.23 -4.05 1.05
C VAL A 928 -12.43 -5.56 1.17
N CYS A 929 -11.66 -6.37 0.43
CA CYS A 929 -11.73 -7.84 0.50
C CYS A 929 -11.48 -8.33 1.93
N GLN A 930 -10.39 -7.87 2.55
CA GLN A 930 -10.00 -8.24 3.92
C GLN A 930 -11.08 -7.86 4.93
N THR A 931 -11.70 -6.69 4.79
CA THR A 931 -12.77 -6.25 5.70
C THR A 931 -14.00 -7.16 5.60
N VAL A 932 -14.40 -7.51 4.37
CA VAL A 932 -15.57 -8.38 4.12
C VAL A 932 -15.31 -9.82 4.58
N SER A 933 -14.14 -10.39 4.26
CA SER A 933 -13.78 -11.76 4.62
C SER A 933 -13.56 -11.93 6.12
N LEU A 934 -12.97 -10.94 6.80
CA LEU A 934 -12.83 -10.92 8.26
C LEU A 934 -14.21 -10.91 8.94
N ARG A 935 -15.12 -10.02 8.52
CA ARG A 935 -16.49 -9.97 9.05
C ARG A 935 -17.20 -11.32 8.91
N ALA A 936 -17.08 -11.95 7.74
CA ALA A 936 -17.66 -13.26 7.46
C ALA A 936 -17.12 -14.35 8.40
N ALA A 937 -15.81 -14.41 8.62
CA ALA A 937 -15.18 -15.35 9.54
C ALA A 937 -15.62 -15.12 11.00
N GLN A 938 -15.71 -13.86 11.43
CA GLN A 938 -16.16 -13.49 12.78
C GLN A 938 -17.63 -13.84 13.03
N LEU A 939 -18.51 -13.61 12.06
CA LEU A 939 -19.92 -13.99 12.16
C LEU A 939 -20.09 -15.51 12.23
N CYS A 940 -19.34 -16.25 11.41
CA CYS A 940 -19.32 -17.72 11.47
C CYS A 940 -18.84 -18.21 12.85
N ALA A 941 -17.79 -17.59 13.40
CA ALA A 941 -17.30 -17.88 14.74
C ALA A 941 -18.35 -17.60 15.83
N ALA A 942 -19.08 -16.48 15.76
CA ALA A 942 -20.15 -16.17 16.71
C ALA A 942 -21.30 -17.18 16.66
N GLY A 943 -21.67 -17.64 15.46
CA GLY A 943 -22.65 -18.72 15.27
C GLY A 943 -22.16 -20.03 15.90
N LEU A 944 -20.92 -20.42 15.65
CA LEU A 944 -20.33 -21.64 16.20
C LEU A 944 -20.09 -21.56 17.72
N ALA A 945 -19.77 -20.38 18.25
CA ALA A 945 -19.65 -20.11 19.69
C ALA A 945 -20.98 -20.40 20.42
N ALA A 946 -22.11 -20.05 19.82
CA ALA A 946 -23.43 -20.37 20.37
C ALA A 946 -23.68 -21.89 20.44
N VAL A 947 -23.22 -22.64 19.43
CA VAL A 947 -23.33 -24.10 19.36
C VAL A 947 -22.50 -24.78 20.46
N VAL A 948 -21.21 -24.45 20.55
CA VAL A 948 -20.31 -25.13 21.51
C VAL A 948 -20.66 -24.79 22.96
N GLU A 949 -21.04 -23.54 23.25
CA GLU A 949 -21.49 -23.15 24.59
C GLU A 949 -22.82 -23.81 24.95
N LYS A 950 -23.75 -23.95 24.00
CA LYS A 950 -24.99 -24.73 24.21
C LYS A 950 -24.69 -26.19 24.55
N MET A 951 -23.81 -26.84 23.79
CA MET A 951 -23.41 -28.22 24.08
C MET A 951 -22.76 -28.35 25.46
N ARG A 952 -21.87 -27.42 25.83
CA ARG A 952 -21.21 -27.39 27.13
C ARG A 952 -22.25 -27.27 28.26
N GLU A 953 -23.19 -26.34 28.14
CA GLU A 953 -24.23 -26.08 29.13
C GLU A 953 -25.24 -27.22 29.25
N ASN A 954 -25.70 -27.77 28.12
CA ASN A 954 -26.62 -28.91 28.07
C ASN A 954 -26.09 -30.12 28.86
N ARG A 955 -24.76 -30.31 28.82
CA ARG A 955 -24.04 -31.39 29.48
C ARG A 955 -23.58 -31.04 30.90
N GLY A 956 -23.87 -29.81 31.37
CA GLY A 956 -23.47 -29.34 32.70
C GLY A 956 -21.95 -29.27 32.90
N LEU A 957 -21.19 -29.05 31.83
CA LEU A 957 -19.73 -29.09 31.86
C LEU A 957 -19.13 -27.72 32.17
N ALA A 958 -18.08 -27.68 33.00
CA ALA A 958 -17.30 -26.46 33.20
C ALA A 958 -16.46 -26.10 31.95
N GLN A 959 -15.92 -27.12 31.27
CA GLN A 959 -15.19 -26.99 30.01
C GLN A 959 -15.63 -28.09 29.04
N LEU A 960 -15.65 -27.77 27.75
CA LEU A 960 -15.97 -28.73 26.68
C LEU A 960 -14.76 -28.88 25.75
N ALA A 961 -14.35 -30.12 25.45
CA ALA A 961 -13.45 -30.40 24.35
C ALA A 961 -14.25 -31.08 23.23
N VAL A 962 -14.26 -30.48 22.03
CA VAL A 962 -15.08 -30.94 20.90
C VAL A 962 -14.35 -30.73 19.59
N THR A 963 -14.61 -31.59 18.61
CA THR A 963 -14.09 -31.46 17.26
C THR A 963 -15.20 -31.01 16.30
N VAL A 964 -14.85 -30.10 15.38
CA VAL A 964 -15.71 -29.62 14.30
C VAL A 964 -15.14 -30.17 12.99
N GLY A 965 -15.91 -31.03 12.32
CA GLY A 965 -15.63 -31.44 10.95
C GLY A 965 -16.01 -30.31 9.99
N VAL A 966 -15.08 -29.85 9.16
CA VAL A 966 -15.31 -28.74 8.22
C VAL A 966 -15.10 -29.14 6.77
N ASP A 967 -15.99 -28.68 5.91
CA ASP A 967 -15.83 -28.66 4.45
C ASP A 967 -16.27 -27.30 3.87
N GLY A 968 -15.92 -27.05 2.61
CA GLY A 968 -16.30 -25.86 1.85
C GLY A 968 -15.11 -25.11 1.28
N THR A 969 -15.26 -24.65 0.03
CA THR A 969 -14.18 -24.02 -0.74
C THR A 969 -13.67 -22.73 -0.11
N LEU A 970 -14.53 -21.92 0.52
CA LEU A 970 -14.11 -20.68 1.15
C LEU A 970 -13.21 -20.97 2.36
N TYR A 971 -13.60 -21.91 3.23
CA TYR A 971 -12.77 -22.30 4.38
C TYR A 971 -11.42 -22.89 3.96
N LYS A 972 -11.42 -23.73 2.92
CA LYS A 972 -10.22 -24.45 2.44
C LYS A 972 -9.23 -23.56 1.69
N MET A 973 -9.74 -22.65 0.86
CA MET A 973 -8.91 -21.93 -0.11
C MET A 973 -8.55 -20.51 0.34
N HIS A 974 -9.32 -19.90 1.25
CA HIS A 974 -9.06 -18.54 1.68
C HIS A 974 -7.92 -18.48 2.71
N PRO A 975 -6.88 -17.64 2.51
CA PRO A 975 -5.66 -17.68 3.32
C PRO A 975 -5.90 -17.38 4.80
N HIS A 976 -6.86 -16.53 5.13
CA HIS A 976 -7.09 -16.05 6.50
C HIS A 976 -8.40 -16.51 7.14
N PHE A 977 -9.33 -17.13 6.39
CA PHE A 977 -10.70 -17.32 6.89
C PHE A 977 -10.75 -18.30 8.07
N SER A 978 -10.11 -19.46 7.91
CA SER A 978 -10.05 -20.49 8.94
C SER A 978 -9.35 -20.00 10.22
N HIS A 979 -8.23 -19.29 10.07
CA HIS A 979 -7.50 -18.70 11.18
C HIS A 979 -8.33 -17.66 11.94
N ASN A 980 -8.93 -16.70 11.23
CA ASN A 980 -9.74 -15.64 11.84
C ASN A 980 -10.98 -16.21 12.56
N LEU A 981 -11.61 -17.23 11.97
CA LEU A 981 -12.74 -17.94 12.61
C LEU A 981 -12.28 -18.61 13.91
N GLN A 982 -11.18 -19.37 13.87
CA GLN A 982 -10.66 -20.09 15.04
C GLN A 982 -10.28 -19.15 16.17
N GLN A 983 -9.58 -18.06 15.84
CA GLN A 983 -9.19 -17.05 16.82
C GLN A 983 -10.41 -16.40 17.47
N MET A 984 -11.37 -15.92 16.67
CA MET A 984 -12.57 -15.28 17.21
C MET A 984 -13.44 -16.26 18.02
N LEU A 985 -13.52 -17.53 17.62
CA LEU A 985 -14.24 -18.55 18.38
C LEU A 985 -13.63 -18.76 19.76
N GLN A 986 -12.30 -18.79 19.86
CA GLN A 986 -11.59 -18.90 21.12
C GLN A 986 -11.86 -17.71 22.06
N ASP A 987 -12.04 -16.51 21.50
CA ASP A 987 -12.35 -15.29 22.25
C ASP A 987 -13.81 -15.27 22.77
N LEU A 988 -14.75 -15.80 21.99
CA LEU A 988 -16.19 -15.82 22.29
C LEU A 988 -16.63 -17.03 23.14
N ALA A 989 -15.93 -18.16 23.04
CA ALA A 989 -16.21 -19.39 23.78
C ALA A 989 -14.95 -19.91 24.52
N PRO A 990 -14.39 -19.14 25.46
CA PRO A 990 -13.10 -19.47 26.09
C PRO A 990 -13.12 -20.76 26.94
N ASN A 991 -14.31 -21.26 27.29
CA ASN A 991 -14.48 -22.51 28.03
C ASN A 991 -14.61 -23.74 27.12
N CYS A 992 -14.55 -23.56 25.80
CA CYS A 992 -14.67 -24.62 24.81
C CYS A 992 -13.35 -24.77 24.04
N ALA A 993 -12.65 -25.89 24.25
CA ALA A 993 -11.47 -26.26 23.46
C ALA A 993 -11.93 -26.93 22.16
N VAL A 994 -11.99 -26.15 21.08
CA VAL A 994 -12.50 -26.58 19.78
C VAL A 994 -11.36 -26.96 18.83
N THR A 995 -11.38 -28.20 18.33
CA THR A 995 -10.47 -28.67 17.30
C THR A 995 -11.17 -28.68 15.94
N PHE A 996 -10.52 -28.18 14.88
CA PHE A 996 -11.08 -28.20 13.53
C PHE A 996 -10.42 -29.29 12.71
N LEU A 997 -11.22 -30.20 12.15
CA LEU A 997 -10.76 -31.26 11.27
C LEU A 997 -11.33 -31.03 9.87
N GLN A 998 -10.46 -30.76 8.91
CA GLN A 998 -10.88 -30.57 7.52
C GLN A 998 -11.16 -31.94 6.89
N SER A 999 -12.33 -32.07 6.25
CA SER A 999 -12.70 -33.30 5.56
C SER A 999 -12.25 -33.30 4.10
N GLU A 1000 -11.57 -34.36 3.67
CA GLU A 1000 -11.40 -34.69 2.25
C GLU A 1000 -12.57 -35.60 1.85
N ASP A 1001 -13.49 -35.09 1.02
CA ASP A 1001 -14.73 -35.76 0.60
C ASP A 1001 -15.74 -36.08 1.72
N GLY A 1002 -15.93 -35.14 2.65
CA GLY A 1002 -16.71 -35.33 3.88
C GLY A 1002 -18.16 -35.73 3.67
N SER A 1003 -18.87 -35.10 2.73
CA SER A 1003 -20.27 -35.43 2.45
C SER A 1003 -20.48 -36.86 1.92
N GLY A 1004 -19.57 -37.35 1.07
CA GLY A 1004 -19.65 -38.69 0.47
C GLY A 1004 -19.25 -39.81 1.44
N LYS A 1005 -18.07 -39.68 2.08
CA LYS A 1005 -17.61 -40.61 3.14
C LYS A 1005 -18.64 -40.67 4.27
N GLY A 1006 -19.17 -39.52 4.66
CA GLY A 1006 -20.17 -39.37 5.71
C GLY A 1006 -21.49 -40.07 5.41
N ALA A 1007 -22.05 -39.92 4.21
CA ALA A 1007 -23.29 -40.60 3.82
C ALA A 1007 -23.16 -42.12 3.92
N ALA A 1008 -22.03 -42.67 3.47
CA ALA A 1008 -21.76 -44.11 3.59
C ALA A 1008 -21.66 -44.55 5.06
N LEU A 1009 -21.02 -43.76 5.92
CA LEU A 1009 -20.94 -44.05 7.35
C LEU A 1009 -22.29 -43.97 8.05
N VAL A 1010 -23.15 -43.01 7.67
CA VAL A 1010 -24.54 -42.98 8.16
C VAL A 1010 -25.31 -44.21 7.70
N ALA A 1011 -25.15 -44.62 6.44
CA ALA A 1011 -25.74 -45.86 5.93
C ALA A 1011 -25.25 -47.10 6.70
N ALA A 1012 -23.97 -47.15 7.07
CA ALA A 1012 -23.40 -48.22 7.88
C ALA A 1012 -23.99 -48.26 9.30
N VAL A 1013 -24.09 -47.12 9.97
CA VAL A 1013 -24.71 -46.99 11.30
C VAL A 1013 -26.19 -47.38 11.25
N ALA A 1014 -26.94 -46.94 10.22
CA ALA A 1014 -28.34 -47.28 10.03
C ALA A 1014 -28.54 -48.80 9.82
N CYS A 1015 -27.67 -49.45 9.04
CA CYS A 1015 -27.76 -50.89 8.80
C CYS A 1015 -27.44 -51.72 10.05
N ARG A 1016 -26.61 -51.19 10.96
CA ARG A 1016 -26.31 -51.82 12.26
C ARG A 1016 -27.55 -51.90 13.15
N GLU A 1017 -28.30 -50.80 13.29
CA GLU A 1017 -29.48 -50.74 14.17
C GLU A 1017 -30.62 -51.67 13.72
N THR A 1018 -30.62 -52.11 12.46
CA THR A 1018 -31.59 -53.07 11.92
C THR A 1018 -31.19 -54.55 12.04
N SER A 1019 -30.00 -54.87 12.56
CA SER A 1019 -29.56 -56.25 12.79
C SER A 1019 -29.73 -56.60 14.28
N PRO A 1020 -30.52 -57.63 14.64
CA PRO A 1020 -30.86 -57.97 16.02
C PRO A 1020 -29.69 -58.44 16.88
#